data_AF-A0A9E3UTF7-F1
#
_entry.id   AF-A0A9E3UTF7-F1
#
_cell.length_a   1.000
_cell.length_b   1.000
_cell.length_c   1.000
_cell.angle_alpha   90.00
_cell.angle_beta   90.00
_cell.angle_gamma   90.00
#
_symmetry.space_group_name_H-M   'P 1'
#
loop_
_entity.id
_entity.type
_entity.pdbx_description
1 polymer ?
#
loop_
_entity_poly.entity_id
_entity_poly.type
_entity_poly.pdbx_seq_one_letter_code
_entity_poly.pdbx_strand_id
1 'polypeptide(L)'
;MPLDAATVRWSEHESRPIPVATLILARQDLDAPGQADYGENLAYNIWHALPEHRPAGSIAAVRRSIYAASATWRRSRNDVPDREPRQPRPFSPPPPPAHETIVRAAIHPSIGIARLGNSPDGWFIGPEVPEPAPEPPGTWRDSSGALKRQAARFRIYGYNAAGEVVAELTAANAAIDWCVHVANKKSAWYQFQLALDIPEAAQADPAQRRNAAFEGPDRQQFVIDPGPRFIHGTRAAGSYYRFDSGRFVGKPVYLGELRTDDAGRLLFLGGHGVSDSFDGAIATGFANSDGWHDDTSDGPVTATVLLHGRPIPCDPAWVVTAPPNYAPELKSVRTLHDLLLQVAIDNLAIKAPPPDREVSFANEVLPILQRLCDLQWVNRGFAAQFGWGAPFHFLQPDLLRRLATPPRRVGNRLHDEHREWRRQLFNAFRRPDTPSFRRADSLNGSPQPWPWVYGDAMNVPYTSSPRQNTSLTDTQMKVLQAWAEGRFHDDLQGRRQLPGRLDDVPLQDQPAALDRASLDFCLADAFHPGCEITWPIRHFSLFMAPFRIRHRPDDLPEPDYGPILTADIALAADGPLQAQGPGDLTRWMAVPWQTDTASCRSGYDAKYDPYVPTFWAARVPNQVLTEEDYRIVMDKARSRADRDDAFATRHAWLRDLNLNASYLDQVNRMVAVFGDLGVVERRPGPGDAGFPDLLYVESKAPSSDSTGSSTRSSTTSPATRAGTARTRRTAPSRPEPHTGAFGEVIDKVRRLRHPPSESPPASRP
;
A
#
# COMPACT_ATOMS: atom_id res chain seq x y z
N MET A 1 7.32 74.56 11.74
CA MET A 1 7.37 73.16 11.23
C MET A 1 7.50 73.19 9.72
N PRO A 2 8.55 72.59 9.12
CA PRO A 2 8.73 72.64 7.68
C PRO A 2 7.85 71.57 7.01
N LEU A 3 6.61 71.92 6.70
CA LEU A 3 5.66 71.04 6.02
C LEU A 3 6.13 70.62 4.60
N ASP A 4 7.13 71.34 4.06
CA ASP A 4 7.66 71.19 2.71
C ASP A 4 9.13 70.73 2.67
N ALA A 5 9.68 70.29 3.80
CA ALA A 5 11.02 69.70 3.86
C ALA A 5 10.95 68.29 4.48
N ALA A 6 10.55 67.32 3.67
CA ALA A 6 10.27 65.94 4.10
C ALA A 6 11.46 65.22 4.80
N THR A 7 12.68 65.72 4.64
CA THR A 7 13.91 65.18 5.24
C THR A 7 14.26 65.82 6.59
N VAL A 8 13.54 66.85 7.02
CA VAL A 8 13.81 67.54 8.29
C VAL A 8 12.96 66.95 9.40
N ARG A 9 13.62 66.35 10.40
CA ARG A 9 12.93 65.80 11.57
C ARG A 9 12.22 66.90 12.36
N TRP A 10 10.98 66.61 12.75
CA TRP A 10 10.18 67.49 13.58
C TRP A 10 10.68 67.46 15.03
N SER A 11 10.94 68.63 15.61
CA SER A 11 11.32 68.73 17.02
C SER A 11 10.10 68.47 17.89
N GLU A 12 10.12 67.37 18.64
CA GLU A 12 9.06 67.03 19.61
C GLU A 12 9.00 68.04 20.78
N HIS A 13 10.05 68.85 20.97
CA HIS A 13 10.03 69.98 21.90
C HIS A 13 9.13 71.13 21.38
N GLU A 14 9.15 71.40 20.07
CA GLU A 14 8.36 72.46 19.43
C GLU A 14 6.95 71.99 19.01
N SER A 15 6.79 70.68 18.78
CA SER A 15 5.53 70.05 18.37
C SER A 15 5.33 68.74 19.13
N ARG A 16 4.88 68.84 20.39
CA ARG A 16 4.64 67.68 21.24
C ARG A 16 3.52 66.80 20.68
N PRO A 17 3.64 65.46 20.67
CA PRO A 17 2.55 64.58 20.29
C PRO A 17 1.32 64.82 21.18
N ILE A 18 0.17 65.04 20.55
CA ILE A 18 -1.11 65.21 21.26
C ILE A 18 -1.94 63.94 21.01
N PRO A 19 -2.39 63.23 22.05
CA PRO A 19 -3.34 62.13 21.87
C PRO A 19 -4.67 62.71 21.39
N VAL A 20 -5.01 62.43 20.13
CA VAL A 20 -6.22 62.96 19.49
C VAL A 20 -7.42 62.01 19.59
N ALA A 21 -7.19 60.69 19.62
CA ALA A 21 -8.21 59.67 19.80
C ALA A 21 -7.60 58.30 20.11
N THR A 22 -8.40 57.40 20.69
CA THR A 22 -8.11 55.96 20.77
C THR A 22 -9.02 55.24 19.77
N LEU A 23 -8.43 54.50 18.83
CA LEU A 23 -9.18 53.70 17.87
C LEU A 23 -9.38 52.29 18.45
N ILE A 24 -10.63 51.89 18.68
CA ILE A 24 -10.98 50.52 19.07
C ILE A 24 -11.51 49.82 17.82
N LEU A 25 -10.73 48.90 17.26
CA LEU A 25 -11.11 48.10 16.10
C LEU A 25 -11.71 46.77 16.58
N ALA A 26 -12.95 46.49 16.19
CA ALA A 26 -13.55 45.18 16.43
C ALA A 26 -12.85 44.10 15.59
N ARG A 27 -12.84 42.84 16.07
CA ARG A 27 -12.35 41.69 15.29
C ARG A 27 -13.19 41.56 14.02
N GLN A 28 -12.53 41.48 12.88
CA GLN A 28 -13.16 41.29 11.57
C GLN A 28 -12.79 39.91 11.02
N ASP A 29 -13.70 39.32 10.27
CA ASP A 29 -13.41 38.18 9.40
C ASP A 29 -13.05 38.72 8.02
N LEU A 30 -11.79 38.55 7.63
CA LEU A 30 -11.28 39.04 6.35
C LEU A 30 -11.62 38.09 5.19
N ASP A 31 -12.04 36.86 5.50
CA ASP A 31 -12.34 35.81 4.53
C ASP A 31 -13.83 35.72 4.20
N ALA A 32 -14.67 36.53 4.87
CA ALA A 32 -16.10 36.55 4.62
C ALA A 32 -16.43 36.85 3.14
N PRO A 33 -17.36 36.13 2.50
CA PRO A 33 -17.72 36.39 1.11
C PRO A 33 -18.10 37.86 0.85
N GLY A 34 -17.50 38.44 -0.19
CA GLY A 34 -17.64 39.86 -0.56
C GLY A 34 -16.91 40.84 0.37
N GLN A 35 -16.12 40.37 1.34
CA GLN A 35 -15.34 41.24 2.23
C GLN A 35 -14.18 41.92 1.50
N ALA A 36 -13.49 41.20 0.61
CA ALA A 36 -12.49 41.78 -0.29
C ALA A 36 -13.10 42.90 -1.15
N ASP A 37 -14.25 42.63 -1.77
CA ASP A 37 -14.96 43.62 -2.60
C ASP A 37 -15.47 44.82 -1.78
N TYR A 38 -15.93 44.60 -0.54
CA TYR A 38 -16.30 45.68 0.39
C TYR A 38 -15.08 46.54 0.73
N GLY A 39 -13.93 45.92 1.01
CA GLY A 39 -12.67 46.60 1.30
C GLY A 39 -12.15 47.42 0.12
N GLU A 40 -12.19 46.86 -1.09
CA GLU A 40 -11.81 47.55 -2.34
C GLU A 40 -12.66 48.79 -2.64
N ASN A 41 -13.90 48.83 -2.11
CA ASN A 41 -14.82 49.95 -2.26
C ASN A 41 -14.70 51.03 -1.17
N LEU A 42 -13.86 50.84 -0.15
CA LEU A 42 -13.60 51.87 0.87
C LEU A 42 -12.52 52.84 0.39
N ALA A 43 -12.78 54.15 0.48
CA ALA A 43 -11.77 55.16 0.17
C ALA A 43 -11.16 55.75 1.44
N TYR A 44 -9.87 55.50 1.65
CA TYR A 44 -9.07 56.17 2.67
C TYR A 44 -8.20 57.23 2.00
N ASN A 45 -8.56 58.50 2.19
CA ASN A 45 -7.83 59.63 1.64
C ASN A 45 -7.59 60.66 2.75
N ILE A 46 -6.37 61.18 2.87
CA ILE A 46 -6.04 62.22 3.86
C ILE A 46 -6.83 63.52 3.64
N TRP A 47 -7.34 63.75 2.43
CA TRP A 47 -8.23 64.87 2.12
C TRP A 47 -9.70 64.61 2.45
N HIS A 48 -10.05 63.37 2.85
CA HIS A 48 -11.34 63.03 3.43
C HIS A 48 -11.33 63.40 4.93
N ALA A 49 -11.16 64.69 5.20
CA ALA A 49 -11.06 65.25 6.54
C ALA A 49 -11.98 66.47 6.67
N LEU A 50 -12.30 66.83 7.92
CA LEU A 50 -13.06 68.05 8.21
C LEU A 50 -12.26 69.29 7.75
N PRO A 51 -12.93 70.41 7.38
CA PRO A 51 -12.27 71.64 6.97
C PRO A 51 -11.19 72.14 7.95
N GLU A 52 -11.41 71.95 9.25
CA GLU A 52 -10.51 72.35 10.34
C GLU A 52 -9.24 71.47 10.40
N HIS A 53 -9.32 70.26 9.85
CA HIS A 53 -8.22 69.29 9.76
C HIS A 53 -7.62 69.22 8.35
N ARG A 54 -7.83 70.25 7.53
CA ARG A 54 -7.35 70.30 6.16
C ARG A 54 -5.85 69.98 6.10
N PRO A 55 -5.43 68.96 5.33
CA PRO A 55 -4.01 68.63 5.19
C PRO A 55 -3.19 69.83 4.67
N ALA A 56 -2.01 70.04 5.26
CA ALA A 56 -1.11 71.13 4.93
C ALA A 56 0.24 70.62 4.39
N GLY A 57 0.89 71.43 3.54
CA GLY A 57 2.13 71.07 2.84
C GLY A 57 1.92 70.62 1.40
N SER A 58 2.94 70.83 0.57
CA SER A 58 3.02 70.53 -0.86
C SER A 58 2.78 69.05 -1.16
N ILE A 59 3.32 68.12 -0.36
CA ILE A 59 3.09 66.68 -0.52
C ILE A 59 1.62 66.34 -0.29
N ALA A 60 1.00 66.91 0.75
CA ALA A 60 -0.42 66.74 0.98
C ALA A 60 -1.21 67.32 -0.20
N ALA A 61 -0.90 68.54 -0.66
CA ALA A 61 -1.57 69.20 -1.78
C ALA A 61 -1.54 68.35 -3.06
N VAL A 62 -0.40 67.76 -3.39
CA VAL A 62 -0.24 66.87 -4.54
C VAL A 62 -1.03 65.56 -4.38
N ARG A 63 -1.09 64.98 -3.18
CA ARG A 63 -1.88 63.76 -2.93
C ARG A 63 -3.37 63.95 -3.21
N ARG A 64 -3.90 65.18 -3.12
CA ARG A 64 -5.31 65.48 -3.44
C ARG A 64 -5.67 65.08 -4.86
N SER A 65 -4.88 65.51 -5.84
CA SER A 65 -5.14 65.26 -7.26
C SER A 65 -4.68 63.87 -7.69
N ILE A 66 -3.52 63.41 -7.21
CA ILE A 66 -2.96 62.10 -7.59
C ILE A 66 -3.82 60.95 -7.07
N TYR A 67 -4.27 60.98 -5.80
CA TYR A 67 -5.09 59.88 -5.27
C TYR A 67 -6.46 59.84 -5.91
N ALA A 68 -7.06 60.99 -6.22
CA ALA A 68 -8.31 61.06 -6.98
C ALA A 68 -8.13 60.44 -8.38
N ALA A 69 -7.10 60.84 -9.13
CA ALA A 69 -6.82 60.31 -10.47
C ALA A 69 -6.54 58.79 -10.45
N SER A 70 -5.75 58.31 -9.48
CA SER A 70 -5.46 56.89 -9.30
C SER A 70 -6.71 56.07 -8.94
N ALA A 71 -7.57 56.59 -8.07
CA ALA A 71 -8.83 55.96 -7.70
C ALA A 71 -9.78 55.86 -8.91
N THR A 72 -9.94 56.94 -9.69
CA THR A 72 -10.72 56.94 -10.93
C THR A 72 -10.23 55.89 -11.91
N TRP A 73 -8.90 55.82 -12.14
CA TRP A 73 -8.32 54.85 -13.08
C TRP A 73 -8.49 53.39 -12.63
N ARG A 74 -8.28 53.09 -11.34
CA ARG A 74 -8.48 51.73 -10.80
C ARG A 74 -9.93 51.30 -10.90
N ARG A 75 -10.87 52.17 -10.55
CA ARG A 75 -12.31 51.91 -10.66
C ARG A 75 -12.75 51.66 -12.10
N SER A 76 -12.28 52.48 -13.05
CA SER A 76 -12.60 52.30 -14.47
C SER A 76 -12.04 51.00 -15.06
N ARG A 77 -10.90 50.53 -14.57
CA ARG A 77 -10.26 49.30 -15.08
C ARG A 77 -10.85 48.02 -14.50
N ASN A 78 -11.36 48.10 -13.27
CA ASN A 78 -11.89 46.96 -12.54
C ASN A 78 -13.44 46.90 -12.55
N ASP A 79 -14.09 47.78 -13.34
CA ASP A 79 -15.56 47.91 -13.44
C ASP A 79 -16.26 48.12 -12.08
N VAL A 80 -15.63 48.94 -11.23
CA VAL A 80 -16.11 49.21 -9.86
C VAL A 80 -16.86 50.56 -9.83
N PRO A 81 -18.13 50.60 -9.39
CA PRO A 81 -18.92 51.84 -9.34
C PRO A 81 -18.37 52.84 -8.31
N ASP A 82 -18.43 54.14 -8.63
CA ASP A 82 -18.01 55.24 -7.73
C ASP A 82 -19.07 55.52 -6.66
N ARG A 83 -19.25 54.57 -5.73
CA ARG A 83 -20.21 54.69 -4.63
C ARG A 83 -19.64 54.12 -3.34
N GLU A 84 -19.27 55.00 -2.42
CA GLU A 84 -18.86 54.59 -1.08
C GLU A 84 -20.04 54.00 -0.28
N PRO A 85 -19.81 52.90 0.47
CA PRO A 85 -20.79 52.36 1.42
C PRO A 85 -21.12 53.41 2.49
N ARG A 86 -22.40 53.78 2.63
CA ARG A 86 -22.87 54.80 3.59
C ARG A 86 -23.21 54.26 4.99
N GLN A 87 -23.14 52.94 5.16
CA GLN A 87 -23.38 52.28 6.43
C GLN A 87 -22.29 51.21 6.62
N PRO A 88 -21.75 51.05 7.83
CA PRO A 88 -20.92 49.90 8.15
C PRO A 88 -21.70 48.62 7.82
N ARG A 89 -21.05 47.64 7.18
CA ARG A 89 -21.67 46.32 6.99
C ARG A 89 -22.09 45.81 8.38
N PRO A 90 -23.39 45.56 8.64
CA PRO A 90 -23.83 45.06 9.93
C PRO A 90 -23.13 43.73 10.21
N PHE A 91 -22.77 43.48 11.47
CA PHE A 91 -22.30 42.16 11.89
C PHE A 91 -23.41 41.16 11.62
N SER A 92 -23.25 40.36 10.56
CA SER A 92 -24.02 39.14 10.41
C SER A 92 -23.40 38.11 11.34
N PRO A 93 -24.11 37.63 12.38
CA PRO A 93 -23.74 36.33 12.94
C PRO A 93 -23.74 35.32 11.77
N PRO A 94 -22.85 34.31 11.81
CA PRO A 94 -22.82 33.31 10.76
C PRO A 94 -24.23 32.75 10.55
N PRO A 95 -24.65 32.48 9.30
CA PRO A 95 -25.83 31.66 9.09
C PRO A 95 -25.67 30.35 9.89
N PRO A 96 -26.77 29.67 10.30
CA PRO A 96 -26.64 28.33 10.83
C PRO A 96 -25.72 27.51 9.91
N PRO A 97 -24.83 26.67 10.46
CA PRO A 97 -23.53 26.42 9.85
C PRO A 97 -23.65 25.85 8.43
N ALA A 98 -23.06 26.55 7.46
CA ALA A 98 -22.80 26.02 6.11
C ALA A 98 -21.84 24.82 6.10
N HIS A 99 -21.39 24.36 7.27
CA HIS A 99 -20.51 23.20 7.47
C HIS A 99 -21.23 21.84 7.30
N GLU A 100 -22.56 21.79 7.26
CA GLU A 100 -23.34 20.55 7.08
C GLU A 100 -23.85 20.33 5.63
N THR A 101 -23.69 21.30 4.74
CA THR A 101 -24.19 21.12 3.36
C THR A 101 -23.20 20.31 2.55
N ILE A 102 -23.60 19.08 2.21
CA ILE A 102 -22.85 18.20 1.30
C ILE A 102 -22.92 18.77 -0.12
N VAL A 103 -21.77 19.11 -0.69
CA VAL A 103 -21.65 19.65 -2.05
C VAL A 103 -21.00 18.67 -3.04
N ARG A 104 -20.29 17.66 -2.53
CA ARG A 104 -19.73 16.55 -3.28
C ARG A 104 -19.70 15.29 -2.43
N ALA A 105 -19.52 14.15 -3.06
CA ALA A 105 -19.26 12.88 -2.42
C ALA A 105 -17.97 12.25 -2.94
N ALA A 106 -17.44 11.25 -2.23
CA ALA A 106 -16.34 10.42 -2.72
C ALA A 106 -16.49 8.97 -2.26
N ILE A 107 -16.09 8.04 -3.12
CA ILE A 107 -16.05 6.61 -2.82
C ILE A 107 -14.74 6.27 -2.11
N HIS A 108 -14.85 5.50 -1.02
CA HIS A 108 -13.75 5.00 -0.20
C HIS A 108 -13.90 3.50 0.10
N PRO A 109 -12.82 2.68 0.09
CA PRO A 109 -11.45 3.10 -0.24
C PRO A 109 -11.33 3.55 -1.71
N SER A 110 -10.43 4.49 -1.99
CA SER A 110 -10.16 4.98 -3.35
C SER A 110 -9.61 3.88 -4.27
N ILE A 111 -8.92 2.89 -3.69
CA ILE A 111 -8.50 1.64 -4.32
C ILE A 111 -8.90 0.50 -3.38
N GLY A 112 -9.92 -0.26 -3.73
CA GLY A 112 -10.37 -1.44 -3.01
C GLY A 112 -9.64 -2.71 -3.45
N ILE A 113 -9.31 -3.57 -2.49
CA ILE A 113 -8.59 -4.83 -2.74
C ILE A 113 -9.49 -6.01 -2.39
N ALA A 114 -9.96 -6.70 -3.41
CA ALA A 114 -10.57 -8.02 -3.30
C ALA A 114 -9.50 -9.10 -3.50
N ARG A 115 -9.73 -10.30 -2.97
CA ARG A 115 -8.81 -11.43 -3.14
C ARG A 115 -9.54 -12.71 -3.51
N LEU A 116 -8.91 -13.47 -4.39
CA LEU A 116 -9.36 -14.77 -4.85
C LEU A 116 -9.49 -15.77 -3.69
N GLY A 117 -10.37 -16.75 -3.86
CA GLY A 117 -10.58 -17.88 -2.96
C GLY A 117 -11.44 -18.94 -3.62
N ASN A 118 -11.11 -20.23 -3.41
CA ASN A 118 -11.81 -21.34 -4.04
C ASN A 118 -13.11 -21.77 -3.33
N SER A 119 -13.48 -21.11 -2.22
CA SER A 119 -14.80 -21.31 -1.62
C SER A 119 -15.89 -20.81 -2.56
N PRO A 120 -16.92 -21.63 -2.87
CA PRO A 120 -18.03 -21.22 -3.72
C PRO A 120 -18.80 -20.03 -3.12
N ASP A 121 -19.12 -20.12 -1.83
CA ASP A 121 -20.04 -19.19 -1.16
C ASP A 121 -19.39 -18.41 0.00
N GLY A 122 -18.24 -18.87 0.50
CA GLY A 122 -17.57 -18.29 1.66
C GLY A 122 -16.75 -17.05 1.32
N TRP A 123 -16.95 -15.98 2.10
CA TRP A 123 -16.21 -14.73 1.97
C TRP A 123 -16.16 -13.97 3.30
N PHE A 124 -15.29 -12.96 3.36
CA PHE A 124 -15.16 -12.01 4.47
C PHE A 124 -14.83 -10.61 3.91
N ILE A 125 -14.97 -9.56 4.71
CA ILE A 125 -14.63 -8.19 4.31
C ILE A 125 -13.15 -7.92 4.61
N GLY A 126 -12.43 -7.33 3.65
CA GLY A 126 -11.04 -6.92 3.86
C GLY A 126 -10.88 -5.86 4.97
N PRO A 127 -9.63 -5.56 5.38
CA PRO A 127 -9.37 -4.56 6.42
C PRO A 127 -9.95 -3.18 6.08
N GLU A 128 -10.67 -2.57 7.01
CA GLU A 128 -11.20 -1.19 6.91
C GLU A 128 -10.45 -0.19 7.82
N VAL A 129 -9.52 -0.68 8.64
CA VAL A 129 -8.63 0.13 9.47
C VAL A 129 -7.19 -0.40 9.40
N PRO A 130 -6.16 0.43 9.67
CA PRO A 130 -4.77 0.00 9.57
C PRO A 130 -4.34 -1.08 10.57
N GLU A 131 -4.96 -1.12 11.76
CA GLU A 131 -4.69 -2.12 12.81
C GLU A 131 -6.01 -2.82 13.19
N PRO A 132 -6.54 -3.69 12.30
CA PRO A 132 -7.84 -4.32 12.53
C PRO A 132 -7.79 -5.22 13.77
N ALA A 133 -8.95 -5.36 14.42
CA ALA A 133 -9.09 -6.34 15.50
C ALA A 133 -8.75 -7.76 14.97
N PRO A 134 -8.05 -8.59 15.76
CA PRO A 134 -7.69 -9.94 15.34
C PRO A 134 -8.93 -10.79 15.06
N GLU A 135 -8.85 -11.63 14.03
CA GLU A 135 -9.89 -12.58 13.68
C GLU A 135 -9.70 -13.91 14.43
N PRO A 136 -10.79 -14.64 14.75
CA PRO A 136 -10.68 -15.97 15.33
C PRO A 136 -9.90 -16.96 14.44
N PRO A 137 -9.20 -17.94 15.03
CA PRO A 137 -8.68 -19.10 14.31
C PRO A 137 -9.72 -19.75 13.38
N GLY A 138 -9.32 -20.05 12.14
CA GLY A 138 -10.17 -20.69 11.14
C GLY A 138 -11.10 -19.74 10.36
N THR A 139 -11.02 -18.42 10.57
CA THR A 139 -11.85 -17.44 9.84
C THR A 139 -11.70 -17.53 8.32
N TRP A 140 -10.51 -17.82 7.81
CA TRP A 140 -10.18 -17.68 6.38
C TRP A 140 -10.63 -18.83 5.49
N ARG A 141 -11.10 -19.93 6.08
CA ARG A 141 -11.60 -21.12 5.37
C ARG A 141 -13.06 -21.38 5.69
N ASP A 142 -13.78 -21.97 4.75
CA ASP A 142 -15.13 -22.47 5.01
C ASP A 142 -15.10 -23.87 5.65
N SER A 143 -16.27 -24.43 5.94
CA SER A 143 -16.40 -25.74 6.59
C SER A 143 -15.89 -26.91 5.74
N SER A 144 -15.77 -26.76 4.43
CA SER A 144 -15.16 -27.76 3.54
C SER A 144 -13.63 -27.68 3.54
N GLY A 145 -13.07 -26.62 4.12
CA GLY A 145 -11.65 -26.31 4.08
C GLY A 145 -11.26 -25.41 2.90
N ALA A 146 -12.18 -25.04 2.00
CA ALA A 146 -11.88 -24.14 0.89
C ALA A 146 -11.61 -22.71 1.40
N LEU A 147 -10.72 -21.99 0.71
CA LEU A 147 -10.31 -20.65 1.04
C LEU A 147 -11.42 -19.64 0.70
N LYS A 148 -11.84 -18.84 1.67
CA LYS A 148 -12.84 -17.79 1.47
C LYS A 148 -12.28 -16.65 0.63
N ARG A 149 -13.15 -16.03 -0.19
CA ARG A 149 -12.82 -14.81 -0.93
C ARG A 149 -12.75 -13.61 0.02
N GLN A 150 -11.84 -12.66 -0.24
CA GLN A 150 -11.86 -11.36 0.44
C GLN A 150 -12.67 -10.38 -0.42
N ALA A 151 -13.71 -9.79 0.15
CA ALA A 151 -14.51 -8.74 -0.48
C ALA A 151 -13.91 -7.35 -0.20
N ALA A 152 -13.90 -6.49 -1.22
CA ALA A 152 -13.69 -5.06 -1.04
C ALA A 152 -15.05 -4.40 -0.76
N ARG A 153 -15.21 -3.77 0.41
CA ARG A 153 -16.40 -2.97 0.73
C ARG A 153 -16.14 -1.50 0.46
N PHE A 154 -17.02 -0.88 -0.32
CA PHE A 154 -16.97 0.54 -0.66
C PHE A 154 -18.09 1.30 0.03
N ARG A 155 -17.74 2.50 0.48
CA ARG A 155 -18.59 3.46 1.19
C ARG A 155 -18.52 4.79 0.47
N ILE A 156 -19.57 5.60 0.61
CA ILE A 156 -19.61 6.96 0.06
C ILE A 156 -19.64 7.93 1.23
N TYR A 157 -18.78 8.95 1.20
CA TYR A 157 -18.81 10.03 2.19
C TYR A 157 -19.17 11.34 1.49
N GLY A 158 -20.04 12.13 2.11
CA GLY A 158 -20.40 13.47 1.67
C GLY A 158 -19.49 14.52 2.31
N TYR A 159 -19.06 15.49 1.52
CA TYR A 159 -18.15 16.56 1.92
C TYR A 159 -18.78 17.92 1.74
N ASN A 160 -18.50 18.83 2.67
CA ASN A 160 -18.86 20.24 2.53
C ASN A 160 -17.87 20.98 1.61
N ALA A 161 -18.13 22.28 1.37
CA ALA A 161 -17.29 23.11 0.50
C ALA A 161 -15.86 23.31 1.02
N ALA A 162 -15.61 23.11 2.32
CA ALA A 162 -14.28 23.15 2.92
C ALA A 162 -13.51 21.81 2.80
N GLY A 163 -14.17 20.75 2.30
CA GLY A 163 -13.58 19.41 2.20
C GLY A 163 -13.66 18.60 3.49
N GLU A 164 -14.46 19.03 4.47
CA GLU A 164 -14.72 18.29 5.71
C GLU A 164 -15.78 17.21 5.46
N VAL A 165 -15.66 16.07 6.14
CA VAL A 165 -16.61 14.96 6.05
C VAL A 165 -17.85 15.32 6.86
N VAL A 166 -19.02 15.33 6.22
CA VAL A 166 -20.30 15.64 6.87
C VAL A 166 -21.00 14.37 7.34
N ALA A 167 -21.05 13.34 6.49
CA ALA A 167 -21.74 12.08 6.78
C ALA A 167 -21.27 10.96 5.83
N GLU A 168 -21.43 9.72 6.26
CA GLU A 168 -21.51 8.59 5.34
C GLU A 168 -22.87 8.64 4.61
N LEU A 169 -22.84 8.51 3.28
CA LEU A 169 -24.01 8.39 2.43
C LEU A 169 -24.35 6.91 2.25
N THR A 170 -25.57 6.55 2.63
CA THR A 170 -26.11 5.19 2.63
C THR A 170 -27.52 5.22 2.04
N ALA A 171 -28.12 4.03 1.83
CA ALA A 171 -29.51 3.94 1.37
C ALA A 171 -30.52 4.63 2.33
N ALA A 172 -30.13 4.93 3.57
CA ALA A 172 -30.98 5.63 4.53
C ALA A 172 -31.08 7.14 4.31
N ASN A 173 -30.10 7.77 3.65
CA ASN A 173 -30.03 9.23 3.49
C ASN A 173 -29.76 9.70 2.05
N ALA A 174 -29.40 8.80 1.13
CA ALA A 174 -29.18 9.09 -0.28
C ALA A 174 -29.69 7.94 -1.17
N ALA A 175 -30.08 8.25 -2.40
CA ALA A 175 -30.24 7.22 -3.43
C ALA A 175 -28.88 7.02 -4.12
N ILE A 176 -28.44 5.77 -4.18
CA ILE A 176 -27.10 5.39 -4.66
C ILE A 176 -27.27 4.27 -5.70
N ASP A 177 -26.82 4.55 -6.90
CA ASP A 177 -26.68 3.57 -7.99
C ASP A 177 -25.20 3.34 -8.25
N TRP A 178 -24.71 2.17 -7.87
CA TRP A 178 -23.32 1.76 -8.09
C TRP A 178 -23.12 1.23 -9.50
N CYS A 179 -21.97 1.52 -10.10
CA CYS A 179 -21.50 0.92 -11.34
C CYS A 179 -20.06 0.43 -11.16
N VAL A 180 -19.80 -0.81 -11.57
CA VAL A 180 -18.48 -1.40 -11.56
C VAL A 180 -18.22 -2.05 -12.91
N HIS A 181 -17.06 -1.79 -13.50
CA HIS A 181 -16.63 -2.41 -14.76
C HIS A 181 -15.23 -2.98 -14.56
N VAL A 182 -15.11 -4.31 -14.43
CA VAL A 182 -13.82 -4.99 -14.31
C VAL A 182 -13.50 -5.78 -15.57
N ALA A 183 -12.22 -5.90 -15.91
CA ALA A 183 -11.75 -6.75 -16.99
C ALA A 183 -10.41 -7.40 -16.63
N ASN A 184 -10.02 -8.43 -17.39
CA ASN A 184 -8.69 -9.02 -17.38
C ASN A 184 -8.06 -8.91 -18.77
N LYS A 185 -6.94 -8.22 -18.87
CA LYS A 185 -6.21 -7.99 -20.12
C LYS A 185 -4.84 -8.67 -20.17
N LYS A 186 -4.50 -9.51 -19.18
CA LYS A 186 -3.14 -10.06 -19.03
C LYS A 186 -2.67 -10.81 -20.26
N SER A 187 -3.53 -11.63 -20.86
CA SER A 187 -3.19 -12.47 -22.01
C SER A 187 -3.11 -11.69 -23.32
N ALA A 188 -3.76 -10.52 -23.39
CA ALA A 188 -3.67 -9.59 -24.51
C ALA A 188 -2.45 -8.65 -24.43
N TRP A 189 -1.86 -8.52 -23.23
CA TRP A 189 -0.79 -7.56 -22.93
C TRP A 189 0.62 -8.07 -23.30
N TYR A 190 1.62 -7.27 -22.97
CA TYR A 190 3.03 -7.60 -23.15
C TYR A 190 3.56 -8.53 -22.06
N GLN A 191 4.60 -9.27 -22.41
CA GLN A 191 5.36 -10.09 -21.49
C GLN A 191 5.97 -9.23 -20.38
N PHE A 192 5.96 -9.74 -19.15
CA PHE A 192 6.74 -9.16 -18.08
C PHE A 192 8.17 -9.69 -18.16
N GLN A 193 9.13 -8.78 -18.36
CA GLN A 193 10.56 -9.10 -18.40
C GLN A 193 11.28 -8.50 -17.18
N LEU A 194 11.07 -7.20 -17.00
CA LEU A 194 11.48 -6.40 -15.85
C LEU A 194 10.56 -5.17 -15.78
N ALA A 195 10.56 -4.45 -14.66
CA ALA A 195 9.93 -3.14 -14.59
C ALA A 195 10.55 -2.20 -15.65
N LEU A 196 9.74 -1.59 -16.51
CA LEU A 196 10.24 -0.82 -17.66
C LEU A 196 10.70 0.60 -17.29
N ASP A 197 10.48 1.02 -16.06
CA ASP A 197 10.86 2.35 -15.54
C ASP A 197 12.19 2.34 -14.77
N ILE A 198 12.94 1.24 -14.82
CA ILE A 198 14.29 1.15 -14.25
C ILE A 198 15.36 0.99 -15.35
N PRO A 199 16.57 1.53 -15.16
CA PRO A 199 17.64 1.45 -16.16
C PRO A 199 18.02 0.03 -16.60
N GLU A 200 17.91 -0.95 -15.70
CA GLU A 200 18.24 -2.35 -15.97
C GLU A 200 17.31 -3.00 -17.00
N ALA A 201 16.13 -2.43 -17.26
CA ALA A 201 15.21 -2.93 -18.26
C ALA A 201 15.84 -3.01 -19.67
N ALA A 202 16.81 -2.13 -19.96
CA ALA A 202 17.56 -2.15 -21.22
C ALA A 202 18.42 -3.41 -21.42
N GLN A 203 18.69 -4.17 -20.36
CA GLN A 203 19.47 -5.41 -20.40
C GLN A 203 18.61 -6.68 -20.38
N ALA A 204 17.31 -6.53 -20.18
CA ALA A 204 16.35 -7.64 -20.22
C ALA A 204 15.98 -7.99 -21.67
N ASP A 205 15.31 -9.12 -21.85
CA ASP A 205 14.75 -9.46 -23.15
C ASP A 205 13.61 -8.48 -23.54
N PRO A 206 13.36 -8.28 -24.83
CA PRO A 206 12.27 -7.39 -25.27
C PRO A 206 10.92 -7.87 -24.76
N ALA A 207 10.10 -6.96 -24.22
CA ALA A 207 8.73 -7.27 -23.80
C ALA A 207 7.82 -7.38 -25.03
N GLN A 208 7.84 -8.55 -25.68
CA GLN A 208 6.94 -8.88 -26.78
C GLN A 208 5.50 -9.02 -26.28
N ARG A 209 4.53 -8.92 -27.18
CA ARG A 209 3.15 -9.32 -26.88
C ARG A 209 3.09 -10.77 -26.39
N ARG A 210 2.28 -11.04 -25.37
CA ARG A 210 1.79 -12.40 -25.11
C ARG A 210 0.87 -12.81 -26.25
N ASN A 211 0.82 -14.11 -26.53
CA ASN A 211 0.09 -14.69 -27.65
C ASN A 211 0.46 -13.98 -28.98
N ALA A 212 1.76 -13.79 -29.22
CA ALA A 212 2.26 -12.99 -30.35
C ALA A 212 1.90 -13.58 -31.73
N ALA A 213 1.59 -14.87 -31.81
CA ALA A 213 1.14 -15.54 -33.03
C ALA A 213 -0.23 -15.04 -33.54
N PHE A 214 -0.97 -14.27 -32.74
CA PHE A 214 -2.26 -13.69 -33.10
C PHE A 214 -2.14 -12.18 -33.31
N GLU A 215 -2.69 -11.70 -34.42
CA GLU A 215 -2.58 -10.32 -34.89
C GLU A 215 -3.95 -9.68 -35.15
N GLY A 216 -3.97 -8.35 -35.26
CA GLY A 216 -5.17 -7.61 -35.63
C GLY A 216 -6.37 -7.83 -34.69
N PRO A 217 -7.60 -7.86 -35.23
CA PRO A 217 -8.84 -8.02 -34.44
C PRO A 217 -8.89 -9.29 -33.61
N ASP A 218 -8.21 -10.35 -34.04
CA ASP A 218 -8.20 -11.65 -33.34
C ASP A 218 -7.60 -11.53 -31.93
N ARG A 219 -6.78 -10.51 -31.65
CA ARG A 219 -6.23 -10.29 -30.30
C ARG A 219 -7.30 -9.96 -29.26
N GLN A 220 -8.45 -9.45 -29.66
CA GLN A 220 -9.54 -9.11 -28.72
C GLN A 220 -10.07 -10.33 -27.97
N GLN A 221 -9.90 -11.55 -28.51
CA GLN A 221 -10.31 -12.79 -27.84
C GLN A 221 -9.50 -13.11 -26.56
N PHE A 222 -8.40 -12.41 -26.31
CA PHE A 222 -7.55 -12.52 -25.12
C PHE A 222 -7.87 -11.48 -24.04
N VAL A 223 -8.85 -10.61 -24.30
CA VAL A 223 -9.39 -9.68 -23.30
C VAL A 223 -10.67 -10.28 -22.73
N ILE A 224 -10.70 -10.50 -21.42
CA ILE A 224 -11.90 -10.94 -20.71
C ILE A 224 -12.59 -9.69 -20.20
N ASP A 225 -13.60 -9.22 -20.94
CA ASP A 225 -14.42 -8.07 -20.56
C ASP A 225 -15.92 -8.45 -20.51
N PRO A 226 -16.50 -8.61 -19.32
CA PRO A 226 -17.93 -8.85 -19.12
C PRO A 226 -18.80 -7.58 -19.21
N GLY A 227 -18.20 -6.40 -19.37
CA GLY A 227 -18.89 -5.11 -19.33
C GLY A 227 -19.28 -4.66 -17.92
N PRO A 228 -19.86 -3.46 -17.78
CA PRO A 228 -20.28 -2.92 -16.49
C PRO A 228 -21.43 -3.72 -15.86
N ARG A 229 -21.50 -3.67 -14.53
CA ARG A 229 -22.66 -4.11 -13.72
C ARG A 229 -23.13 -2.99 -12.83
N PHE A 230 -24.44 -2.92 -12.67
CA PHE A 230 -25.12 -1.90 -11.89
C PHE A 230 -25.86 -2.55 -10.73
N ILE A 231 -25.75 -1.98 -9.54
CA ILE A 231 -26.43 -2.49 -8.35
C ILE A 231 -26.85 -1.32 -7.44
N HIS A 232 -28.00 -1.46 -6.79
CA HIS A 232 -28.58 -0.44 -5.94
C HIS A 232 -29.42 -1.09 -4.83
N GLY A 233 -29.84 -0.28 -3.86
CA GLY A 233 -30.64 -0.74 -2.72
C GLY A 233 -29.84 -1.55 -1.70
N THR A 234 -30.56 -2.13 -0.73
CA THR A 234 -29.97 -2.86 0.41
C THR A 234 -30.06 -4.36 0.20
N ARG A 235 -29.04 -5.12 0.63
CA ARG A 235 -29.00 -6.59 0.57
C ARG A 235 -29.22 -7.15 -0.84
N ALA A 236 -28.87 -6.39 -1.87
CA ALA A 236 -28.96 -6.83 -3.25
C ALA A 236 -27.84 -7.85 -3.54
N ALA A 237 -28.21 -8.96 -4.18
CA ALA A 237 -27.31 -10.00 -4.65
C ALA A 237 -28.05 -10.86 -5.69
N GLY A 238 -27.32 -11.63 -6.49
CA GLY A 238 -27.91 -12.53 -7.49
C GLY A 238 -27.12 -12.60 -8.78
N SER A 239 -27.53 -13.49 -9.69
CA SER A 239 -26.82 -13.77 -10.93
C SER A 239 -26.72 -12.56 -11.87
N TYR A 240 -27.69 -11.64 -11.84
CA TYR A 240 -27.65 -10.40 -12.64
C TYR A 240 -26.46 -9.50 -12.32
N TYR A 241 -25.88 -9.63 -11.13
CA TYR A 241 -24.75 -8.83 -10.66
C TYR A 241 -23.39 -9.52 -10.82
N ARG A 242 -23.35 -10.65 -11.55
CA ARG A 242 -22.14 -11.42 -11.81
C ARG A 242 -21.43 -10.95 -13.08
N PHE A 243 -20.12 -11.01 -13.04
CA PHE A 243 -19.22 -10.76 -14.16
C PHE A 243 -18.86 -12.09 -14.86
N ASP A 244 -19.87 -12.80 -15.37
CA ASP A 244 -19.77 -14.15 -15.95
C ASP A 244 -19.99 -14.21 -17.48
N SER A 245 -20.15 -13.06 -18.13
CA SER A 245 -20.34 -12.94 -19.58
C SER A 245 -19.05 -12.70 -20.36
N GLY A 246 -17.95 -12.39 -19.69
CA GLY A 246 -16.63 -12.22 -20.30
C GLY A 246 -16.10 -13.55 -20.82
N ARG A 247 -15.32 -13.53 -21.90
CA ARG A 247 -14.83 -14.75 -22.54
C ARG A 247 -13.34 -14.68 -22.85
N PHE A 248 -12.68 -15.83 -22.74
CA PHE A 248 -11.33 -16.06 -23.23
C PHE A 248 -11.38 -17.14 -24.31
N VAL A 249 -11.04 -16.80 -25.55
CA VAL A 249 -11.10 -17.73 -26.70
C VAL A 249 -12.44 -18.49 -26.75
N GLY A 250 -13.54 -17.75 -26.59
CA GLY A 250 -14.90 -18.29 -26.59
C GLY A 250 -15.37 -18.96 -25.29
N LYS A 251 -14.48 -19.32 -24.35
CA LYS A 251 -14.84 -19.91 -23.05
C LYS A 251 -15.27 -18.82 -22.05
N PRO A 252 -16.42 -18.95 -21.35
CA PRO A 252 -16.80 -18.01 -20.29
C PRO A 252 -15.80 -18.00 -19.14
N VAL A 253 -15.51 -16.82 -18.60
CA VAL A 253 -14.66 -16.64 -17.41
C VAL A 253 -15.39 -15.75 -16.41
N TYR A 254 -15.50 -16.22 -15.18
CA TYR A 254 -16.11 -15.49 -14.07
C TYR A 254 -15.08 -14.57 -13.42
N LEU A 255 -15.30 -13.25 -13.44
CA LEU A 255 -14.39 -12.27 -12.82
C LEU A 255 -14.85 -11.76 -11.45
N GLY A 256 -16.03 -12.18 -10.97
CA GLY A 256 -16.57 -11.74 -9.67
C GLY A 256 -18.05 -11.43 -9.68
N GLU A 257 -18.51 -10.79 -8.61
CA GLU A 257 -19.91 -10.38 -8.42
C GLU A 257 -20.05 -9.17 -7.49
N LEU A 258 -21.13 -8.40 -7.71
CA LEU A 258 -21.53 -7.30 -6.82
C LEU A 258 -22.59 -7.74 -5.83
N ARG A 259 -22.51 -7.17 -4.62
CA ARG A 259 -23.56 -7.24 -3.60
C ARG A 259 -23.71 -5.89 -2.92
N THR A 260 -24.82 -5.66 -2.23
CA THR A 260 -24.93 -4.57 -1.25
C THR A 260 -25.19 -5.10 0.15
N ASP A 261 -24.67 -4.42 1.18
CA ASP A 261 -25.04 -4.72 2.56
C ASP A 261 -26.40 -4.10 2.93
N ASP A 262 -26.76 -4.21 4.20
CA ASP A 262 -27.99 -3.67 4.76
C ASP A 262 -28.07 -2.14 4.78
N ALA A 263 -26.93 -1.44 4.65
CA ALA A 263 -26.87 0.01 4.47
C ALA A 263 -26.79 0.43 2.99
N GLY A 264 -26.75 -0.51 2.05
CA GLY A 264 -26.59 -0.22 0.63
C GLY A 264 -25.14 0.09 0.21
N ARG A 265 -24.17 -0.26 1.06
CA ARG A 265 -22.73 -0.18 0.72
C ARG A 265 -22.40 -1.26 -0.29
N LEU A 266 -21.54 -0.96 -1.25
CA LEU A 266 -21.13 -1.91 -2.26
C LEU A 266 -20.13 -2.92 -1.69
N LEU A 267 -20.32 -4.19 -2.01
CA LEU A 267 -19.32 -5.24 -1.85
C LEU A 267 -18.97 -5.78 -3.23
N PHE A 268 -17.68 -5.79 -3.54
CA PHE A 268 -17.14 -6.47 -4.71
C PHE A 268 -16.40 -7.73 -4.25
N LEU A 269 -16.81 -8.88 -4.77
CA LEU A 269 -16.07 -10.14 -4.63
C LEU A 269 -15.44 -10.49 -5.98
N GLY A 270 -14.14 -10.77 -5.98
CA GLY A 270 -13.44 -11.19 -7.20
C GLY A 270 -13.71 -12.64 -7.61
N GLY A 271 -12.89 -13.13 -8.54
CA GLY A 271 -12.89 -14.50 -9.04
C GLY A 271 -12.65 -15.58 -7.98
N HIS A 272 -12.68 -16.84 -8.42
CA HIS A 272 -12.52 -18.03 -7.60
C HIS A 272 -11.11 -18.62 -7.61
N GLY A 273 -10.16 -17.99 -8.30
CA GLY A 273 -8.79 -18.46 -8.46
C GLY A 273 -8.64 -19.51 -9.56
N VAL A 274 -9.55 -19.52 -10.54
CA VAL A 274 -9.52 -20.41 -11.69
C VAL A 274 -8.59 -19.86 -12.77
N SER A 275 -7.65 -20.70 -13.20
CA SER A 275 -6.74 -20.44 -14.33
C SER A 275 -6.74 -21.65 -15.26
N ASP A 276 -6.76 -21.41 -16.57
CA ASP A 276 -6.81 -22.46 -17.59
C ASP A 276 -6.08 -22.00 -18.86
N SER A 277 -5.75 -22.94 -19.73
CA SER A 277 -5.28 -22.69 -21.09
C SER A 277 -6.36 -23.03 -22.11
N PHE A 278 -6.37 -22.32 -23.25
CA PHE A 278 -7.39 -22.61 -24.27
C PHE A 278 -7.16 -23.95 -24.98
N ASP A 279 -5.92 -24.45 -25.00
CA ASP A 279 -5.48 -25.67 -25.71
C ASP A 279 -5.06 -26.82 -24.78
N GLY A 280 -5.11 -26.62 -23.46
CA GLY A 280 -4.65 -27.61 -22.48
C GLY A 280 -3.13 -27.67 -22.31
N ALA A 281 -2.37 -26.72 -22.88
CA ALA A 281 -0.93 -26.62 -22.66
C ALA A 281 -0.62 -26.29 -21.19
N ILE A 282 0.50 -26.80 -20.69
CA ILE A 282 1.01 -26.46 -19.36
C ILE A 282 1.54 -25.02 -19.32
N ALA A 283 1.59 -24.42 -18.13
CA ALA A 283 2.30 -23.16 -17.94
C ALA A 283 3.81 -23.38 -18.00
N THR A 284 4.53 -22.48 -18.68
CA THR A 284 5.93 -22.71 -19.09
C THR A 284 6.94 -21.81 -18.36
N GLY A 285 6.47 -20.84 -17.58
CA GLY A 285 7.32 -19.89 -16.88
C GLY A 285 6.59 -19.22 -15.72
N PHE A 286 7.30 -18.32 -15.04
CA PHE A 286 6.74 -17.66 -13.84
C PHE A 286 5.74 -16.56 -14.16
N ALA A 287 5.85 -15.91 -15.32
CA ALA A 287 5.04 -14.73 -15.65
C ALA A 287 4.35 -14.80 -17.02
N ASN A 288 4.95 -15.48 -17.99
CA ASN A 288 4.54 -15.40 -19.39
C ASN A 288 4.20 -16.79 -19.91
N SER A 289 2.94 -17.18 -19.83
CA SER A 289 2.45 -18.43 -20.42
C SER A 289 1.46 -18.08 -21.54
N ASP A 290 1.88 -18.24 -22.79
CA ASP A 290 0.97 -18.09 -23.93
C ASP A 290 -0.13 -19.16 -23.87
N GLY A 291 -1.32 -18.80 -24.31
CA GLY A 291 -2.52 -19.63 -24.27
C GLY A 291 -3.27 -19.65 -22.94
N TRP A 292 -2.72 -19.05 -21.89
CA TRP A 292 -3.32 -19.05 -20.56
C TRP A 292 -4.15 -17.80 -20.26
N HIS A 293 -5.10 -17.96 -19.33
CA HIS A 293 -5.78 -16.88 -18.63
C HIS A 293 -5.90 -17.18 -17.13
N ASP A 294 -6.36 -16.20 -16.37
CA ASP A 294 -6.82 -16.36 -14.99
C ASP A 294 -8.06 -15.49 -14.75
N ASP A 295 -8.60 -15.54 -13.53
CA ASP A 295 -9.80 -14.81 -13.11
C ASP A 295 -9.51 -13.65 -12.13
N THR A 296 -8.27 -13.15 -12.14
CA THR A 296 -8.00 -11.81 -11.57
C THR A 296 -8.59 -10.73 -12.47
N SER A 297 -8.76 -9.52 -11.95
CA SER A 297 -9.35 -8.42 -12.69
C SER A 297 -9.10 -7.10 -11.98
N ASP A 298 -9.28 -6.00 -12.67
CA ASP A 298 -9.39 -4.68 -12.03
C ASP A 298 -10.28 -3.75 -12.85
N GLY A 299 -10.71 -2.64 -12.25
CA GLY A 299 -11.44 -1.62 -12.99
C GLY A 299 -12.13 -0.55 -12.15
N PRO A 300 -12.77 0.43 -12.81
CA PRO A 300 -13.42 1.55 -12.18
C PRO A 300 -14.65 1.14 -11.34
N VAL A 301 -14.81 1.83 -10.22
CA VAL A 301 -15.98 1.84 -9.34
C VAL A 301 -16.54 3.26 -9.31
N THR A 302 -17.76 3.46 -9.79
CA THR A 302 -18.44 4.75 -9.84
C THR A 302 -19.80 4.66 -9.16
N ALA A 303 -20.39 5.80 -8.82
CA ALA A 303 -21.73 5.86 -8.26
C ALA A 303 -22.46 7.12 -8.72
N THR A 304 -23.73 6.99 -9.06
CA THR A 304 -24.65 8.12 -9.13
C THR A 304 -25.25 8.32 -7.74
N VAL A 305 -25.13 9.53 -7.19
CA VAL A 305 -25.59 9.86 -5.84
C VAL A 305 -26.61 10.98 -5.91
N LEU A 306 -27.85 10.69 -5.48
CA LEU A 306 -28.90 11.67 -5.31
C LEU A 306 -29.11 11.94 -3.82
N LEU A 307 -28.74 13.14 -3.37
CA LEU A 307 -29.01 13.62 -2.02
C LEU A 307 -30.28 14.47 -2.03
N HIS A 308 -31.31 14.05 -1.29
CA HIS A 308 -32.63 14.69 -1.30
C HIS A 308 -33.21 14.88 -2.72
N GLY A 309 -32.98 13.90 -3.60
CA GLY A 309 -33.42 13.91 -5.00
C GLY A 309 -32.57 14.78 -5.94
N ARG A 310 -31.48 15.39 -5.45
CA ARG A 310 -30.56 16.20 -6.27
C ARG A 310 -29.25 15.45 -6.54
N PRO A 311 -28.79 15.37 -7.79
CA PRO A 311 -27.48 14.79 -8.08
C PRO A 311 -26.37 15.66 -7.49
N ILE A 312 -25.40 15.00 -6.85
CA ILE A 312 -24.15 15.63 -6.41
C ILE A 312 -22.96 14.95 -7.11
N PRO A 313 -21.87 15.67 -7.42
CA PRO A 313 -20.65 15.06 -7.94
C PRO A 313 -20.13 13.99 -6.97
N CYS A 314 -19.68 12.85 -7.50
CA CYS A 314 -19.09 11.77 -6.70
C CYS A 314 -17.73 11.37 -7.28
N ASP A 315 -16.67 11.55 -6.49
CA ASP A 315 -15.32 11.14 -6.89
C ASP A 315 -15.24 9.60 -6.94
N PRO A 316 -14.70 9.02 -8.02
CA PRO A 316 -14.76 7.57 -8.22
C PRO A 316 -13.65 6.83 -7.47
N ALA A 317 -13.74 5.51 -7.45
CA ALA A 317 -12.72 4.61 -6.91
C ALA A 317 -12.32 3.53 -7.94
N TRP A 318 -11.39 2.66 -7.56
CA TRP A 318 -10.95 1.51 -8.33
C TRP A 318 -11.06 0.23 -7.51
N VAL A 319 -11.24 -0.91 -8.14
CA VAL A 319 -11.13 -2.23 -7.50
C VAL A 319 -10.09 -3.10 -8.17
N VAL A 320 -9.33 -3.84 -7.38
CA VAL A 320 -8.36 -4.84 -7.84
C VAL A 320 -8.68 -6.19 -7.19
N THR A 321 -8.78 -7.24 -8.00
CA THR A 321 -8.81 -8.64 -7.56
C THR A 321 -7.39 -9.19 -7.57
N ALA A 322 -6.84 -9.41 -6.39
CA ALA A 322 -5.49 -9.93 -6.19
C ALA A 322 -5.46 -11.42 -5.82
N PRO A 323 -4.28 -12.07 -5.90
CA PRO A 323 -4.05 -13.36 -5.24
C PRO A 323 -4.44 -13.37 -3.76
N PRO A 324 -4.67 -14.56 -3.17
CA PRO A 324 -4.86 -14.70 -1.73
C PRO A 324 -3.77 -14.06 -0.88
N ASN A 325 -4.16 -13.64 0.33
CA ASN A 325 -3.20 -13.24 1.36
C ASN A 325 -3.05 -14.39 2.36
N TYR A 326 -1.95 -15.14 2.28
CA TYR A 326 -1.70 -16.29 3.14
C TYR A 326 -1.14 -15.94 4.52
N ALA A 327 -0.97 -14.65 4.84
CA ALA A 327 -0.65 -14.16 6.18
C ALA A 327 -1.40 -12.84 6.44
N PRO A 328 -2.73 -12.90 6.64
CA PRO A 328 -3.63 -11.74 6.57
C PRO A 328 -3.33 -10.62 7.56
N GLU A 329 -2.78 -10.95 8.73
CA GLU A 329 -2.41 -9.98 9.77
C GLU A 329 -1.01 -9.37 9.57
N LEU A 330 -0.18 -9.90 8.65
CA LEU A 330 1.21 -9.48 8.50
C LEU A 330 1.39 -8.45 7.38
N LYS A 331 2.32 -7.52 7.61
CA LYS A 331 2.72 -6.47 6.65
C LYS A 331 4.17 -6.67 6.25
N SER A 332 4.48 -6.31 5.01
CA SER A 332 5.88 -6.16 4.60
C SER A 332 6.47 -4.88 5.22
N VAL A 333 7.80 -4.79 5.24
CA VAL A 333 8.56 -3.61 5.70
C VAL A 333 8.13 -2.33 5.00
N ARG A 334 7.80 -2.43 3.71
CA ARG A 334 7.25 -1.37 2.87
C ARG A 334 5.97 -1.86 2.21
N THR A 335 4.91 -1.12 2.42
CA THR A 335 3.55 -1.42 1.92
C THR A 335 3.23 -0.58 0.69
N LEU A 336 2.19 -0.95 -0.04
CA LEU A 336 1.68 -0.14 -1.14
C LEU A 336 1.23 1.26 -0.65
N HIS A 337 0.66 1.35 0.55
CA HIS A 337 0.35 2.65 1.16
C HIS A 337 1.61 3.52 1.33
N ASP A 338 2.70 2.96 1.85
CA ASP A 338 3.96 3.70 2.06
C ASP A 338 4.49 4.24 0.72
N LEU A 339 4.43 3.43 -0.35
CA LEU A 339 4.82 3.83 -1.70
C LEU A 339 3.93 4.95 -2.23
N LEU A 340 2.60 4.80 -2.17
CA LEU A 340 1.67 5.78 -2.76
C LEU A 340 1.62 7.08 -1.96
N LEU A 341 1.84 7.02 -0.65
CA LEU A 341 2.03 8.23 0.16
C LEU A 341 3.26 9.01 -0.31
N GLN A 342 4.37 8.32 -0.60
CA GLN A 342 5.57 8.98 -1.14
C GLN A 342 5.29 9.60 -2.51
N VAL A 343 4.62 8.88 -3.43
CA VAL A 343 4.21 9.43 -4.74
C VAL A 343 3.35 10.67 -4.58
N ALA A 344 2.40 10.67 -3.64
CA ALA A 344 1.50 11.78 -3.40
C ALA A 344 2.18 12.98 -2.73
N ILE A 345 3.15 12.75 -1.84
CA ILE A 345 4.00 13.80 -1.26
C ILE A 345 4.82 14.48 -2.36
N ASP A 346 5.41 13.69 -3.26
CA ASP A 346 6.31 14.20 -4.28
C ASP A 346 5.56 14.91 -5.42
N ASN A 347 4.33 14.49 -5.74
CA ASN A 347 3.66 14.88 -6.99
C ASN A 347 2.21 15.36 -6.86
N LEU A 348 1.47 15.04 -5.77
CA LEU A 348 0.01 15.22 -5.69
C LEU A 348 -0.42 16.12 -4.51
N ALA A 349 0.43 17.09 -4.15
CA ALA A 349 0.15 18.15 -3.18
C ALA A 349 -0.17 17.68 -1.75
N ILE A 350 0.11 16.42 -1.38
CA ILE A 350 0.21 16.06 0.03
C ILE A 350 1.46 16.75 0.60
N LYS A 351 1.29 17.53 1.66
CA LYS A 351 2.42 18.22 2.28
C LYS A 351 3.33 17.20 2.95
N ALA A 352 4.60 17.22 2.57
CA ALA A 352 5.64 16.52 3.31
C ALA A 352 5.64 16.99 4.77
N PRO A 353 5.88 16.10 5.75
CA PRO A 353 6.05 16.52 7.12
C PRO A 353 7.24 17.49 7.26
N PRO A 354 7.16 18.53 8.13
CA PRO A 354 8.26 19.46 8.32
C PRO A 354 9.56 18.75 8.73
N PRO A 355 10.73 19.14 8.18
CA PRO A 355 11.99 18.42 8.41
C PRO A 355 12.53 18.55 9.84
N ASP A 356 12.14 19.60 10.54
CA ASP A 356 12.52 19.92 11.92
C ASP A 356 11.51 19.42 12.96
N ARG A 357 10.42 18.77 12.51
CA ARG A 357 9.43 18.24 13.45
C ARG A 357 10.03 17.14 14.31
N GLU A 358 9.53 17.07 15.54
CA GLU A 358 9.75 15.92 16.40
C GLU A 358 8.90 14.73 15.90
N VAL A 359 9.51 13.55 15.77
CA VAL A 359 8.80 12.34 15.34
C VAL A 359 8.25 11.56 16.54
N SER A 360 7.11 10.91 16.36
CA SER A 360 6.55 9.99 17.36
C SER A 360 7.28 8.65 17.30
N PHE A 361 7.82 8.18 18.43
CA PHE A 361 8.44 6.86 18.46
C PHE A 361 7.40 5.76 18.20
N ALA A 362 6.27 5.81 18.91
CA ALA A 362 5.29 4.74 18.90
C ALA A 362 4.50 4.64 17.58
N ASN A 363 4.25 5.75 16.90
CA ASN A 363 3.41 5.78 15.69
C ASN A 363 4.19 5.85 14.38
N GLU A 364 5.48 6.20 14.40
CA GLU A 364 6.26 6.41 13.17
C GLU A 364 7.55 5.59 13.13
N VAL A 365 8.27 5.44 14.24
CA VAL A 365 9.51 4.64 14.31
C VAL A 365 9.18 3.16 14.54
N LEU A 366 8.41 2.87 15.58
CA LEU A 366 8.08 1.51 16.02
C LEU A 366 7.44 0.68 14.91
N PRO A 367 6.48 1.18 14.09
CA PRO A 367 5.91 0.38 13.01
C PRO A 367 6.94 -0.15 12.00
N ILE A 368 8.01 0.61 11.72
CA ILE A 368 9.08 0.17 10.81
C ILE A 368 9.86 -1.00 11.43
N LEU A 369 10.24 -0.89 12.71
CA LEU A 369 10.99 -1.91 13.43
C LEU A 369 10.13 -3.16 13.72
N GLN A 370 8.86 -2.96 14.05
CA GLN A 370 7.86 -3.99 14.29
C GLN A 370 7.67 -4.88 13.06
N ARG A 371 7.55 -4.29 11.86
CA ARG A 371 7.41 -5.05 10.61
C ARG A 371 8.61 -5.97 10.34
N LEU A 372 9.83 -5.59 10.71
CA LEU A 372 11.00 -6.49 10.63
C LEU A 372 10.84 -7.69 11.58
N CYS A 373 10.36 -7.46 12.80
CA CYS A 373 10.13 -8.51 13.79
C CYS A 373 8.98 -9.44 13.39
N ASP A 374 7.90 -8.91 12.82
CA ASP A 374 6.73 -9.69 12.43
C ASP A 374 7.01 -10.67 11.29
N LEU A 375 7.97 -10.35 10.40
CA LEU A 375 8.39 -11.26 9.35
C LEU A 375 9.04 -12.56 9.86
N GLN A 376 9.35 -12.66 11.17
CA GLN A 376 9.80 -13.92 11.79
C GLN A 376 8.84 -15.09 11.60
N TRP A 377 7.55 -14.80 11.42
CA TRP A 377 6.50 -15.81 11.35
C TRP A 377 6.37 -16.45 9.96
N VAL A 378 6.99 -15.83 8.95
CA VAL A 378 6.86 -16.21 7.55
C VAL A 378 8.20 -16.39 6.82
N ASN A 379 9.31 -16.02 7.45
CA ASN A 379 10.64 -16.22 6.91
C ASN A 379 11.66 -16.55 8.02
N ARG A 380 12.43 -17.63 7.82
CA ARG A 380 13.38 -18.12 8.81
C ARG A 380 14.59 -17.21 9.02
N GLY A 381 15.06 -16.50 7.99
CA GLY A 381 16.16 -15.54 8.12
C GLY A 381 15.76 -14.36 9.01
N PHE A 382 14.54 -13.84 8.84
CA PHE A 382 13.99 -12.85 9.76
C PHE A 382 13.80 -13.41 11.17
N ALA A 383 13.34 -14.66 11.31
CA ALA A 383 13.20 -15.29 12.62
C ALA A 383 14.53 -15.41 13.39
N ALA A 384 15.62 -15.71 12.69
CA ALA A 384 16.93 -15.86 13.30
C ALA A 384 17.53 -14.55 13.83
N GLN A 385 17.10 -13.40 13.31
CA GLN A 385 17.74 -12.10 13.57
C GLN A 385 16.83 -11.12 14.29
N PHE A 386 15.53 -11.12 13.98
CA PHE A 386 14.51 -10.24 14.55
C PHE A 386 13.43 -10.99 15.34
N GLY A 387 13.45 -12.32 15.32
CA GLY A 387 12.45 -13.14 16.00
C GLY A 387 12.58 -13.16 17.52
N TRP A 388 11.64 -13.82 18.19
CA TRP A 388 11.64 -13.96 19.66
C TRP A 388 12.99 -14.47 20.19
N GLY A 389 13.64 -13.67 21.05
CA GLY A 389 14.94 -13.98 21.65
C GLY A 389 16.16 -13.76 20.74
N ALA A 390 15.96 -13.28 19.51
CA ALA A 390 17.04 -12.98 18.57
C ALA A 390 17.72 -11.61 18.88
N PRO A 391 18.94 -11.36 18.37
CA PRO A 391 19.71 -10.16 18.68
C PRO A 391 19.01 -8.83 18.40
N PHE A 392 18.14 -8.78 17.38
CA PHE A 392 17.40 -7.58 16.98
C PHE A 392 15.88 -7.73 17.19
N HIS A 393 15.47 -8.46 18.23
CA HIS A 393 14.06 -8.51 18.64
C HIS A 393 13.62 -7.18 19.25
N PHE A 394 13.31 -6.18 18.41
CA PHE A 394 13.01 -4.79 18.81
C PHE A 394 11.82 -4.64 19.76
N LEU A 395 10.98 -5.68 19.86
CA LEU A 395 9.78 -5.71 20.70
C LEU A 395 10.05 -6.23 22.11
N GLN A 396 11.25 -6.74 22.37
CA GLN A 396 11.65 -7.13 23.71
C GLN A 396 11.57 -5.90 24.64
N PRO A 397 10.92 -5.98 25.82
CA PRO A 397 10.63 -4.82 26.66
C PRO A 397 11.83 -3.91 26.96
N ASP A 398 12.99 -4.50 27.28
CA ASP A 398 14.19 -3.72 27.59
C ASP A 398 14.81 -3.07 26.35
N LEU A 399 14.77 -3.75 25.20
CA LEU A 399 15.28 -3.20 23.95
C LEU A 399 14.38 -2.06 23.46
N LEU A 400 13.07 -2.28 23.49
CA LEU A 400 12.06 -1.31 23.13
C LEU A 400 12.17 -0.03 23.96
N ARG A 401 12.30 -0.16 25.29
CA ARG A 401 12.48 0.98 26.21
C ARG A 401 13.73 1.80 25.88
N ARG A 402 14.84 1.13 25.58
CA ARG A 402 16.10 1.82 25.19
C ARG A 402 15.95 2.55 23.86
N LEU A 403 15.27 1.96 22.87
CA LEU A 403 15.03 2.58 21.56
C LEU A 403 14.11 3.81 21.66
N ALA A 404 13.16 3.78 22.60
CA ALA A 404 12.19 4.85 22.83
C ALA A 404 12.67 5.98 23.75
N THR A 405 13.86 5.87 24.37
CA THR A 405 14.34 6.90 25.29
C THR A 405 14.99 8.07 24.52
N PRO A 406 14.41 9.30 24.55
CA PRO A 406 14.94 10.45 23.86
C PRO A 406 16.10 11.11 24.62
N PRO A 407 16.86 12.02 23.98
CA PRO A 407 17.84 12.84 24.68
C PRO A 407 17.23 13.63 25.83
N ARG A 408 17.91 13.68 26.98
CA ARG A 408 17.49 14.44 28.17
C ARG A 408 18.40 15.64 28.43
N ARG A 409 17.82 16.75 28.89
CA ARG A 409 18.62 17.90 29.36
C ARG A 409 19.12 17.64 30.78
N VAL A 410 20.43 17.77 30.98
CA VAL A 410 21.08 17.74 32.30
C VAL A 410 21.87 19.04 32.44
N GLY A 411 21.33 19.99 33.20
CA GLY A 411 21.80 21.37 33.20
C GLY A 411 21.70 22.01 31.81
N ASN A 412 22.81 22.57 31.31
CA ASN A 412 22.88 23.19 29.98
C ASN A 412 23.34 22.24 28.86
N ARG A 413 23.47 20.93 29.13
CA ARG A 413 23.92 19.93 28.13
C ARG A 413 22.79 18.97 27.78
N LEU A 414 22.70 18.64 26.50
CA LEU A 414 21.86 17.55 26.02
C LEU A 414 22.63 16.23 26.17
N HIS A 415 22.07 15.28 26.91
CA HIS A 415 22.66 13.97 27.15
C HIS A 415 21.83 12.89 26.48
N ASP A 416 22.48 12.05 25.67
CA ASP A 416 21.85 11.00 24.88
C ASP A 416 22.72 9.74 24.91
N GLU A 417 22.44 8.87 25.88
CA GLU A 417 23.18 7.63 26.14
C GLU A 417 22.95 6.54 25.10
N HIS A 418 21.96 6.69 24.23
CA HIS A 418 21.59 5.70 23.21
C HIS A 418 21.85 6.18 21.77
N ARG A 419 22.34 7.42 21.59
CA ARG A 419 22.61 8.03 20.28
C ARG A 419 23.39 7.13 19.34
N GLU A 420 24.52 6.60 19.81
CA GLU A 420 25.44 5.81 19.00
C GLU A 420 24.83 4.51 18.55
N TRP A 421 24.02 3.89 19.41
CA TRP A 421 23.34 2.66 19.08
C TRP A 421 22.19 2.89 18.08
N ARG A 422 21.37 3.93 18.27
CA ARG A 422 20.36 4.31 17.26
C ARG A 422 20.99 4.64 15.91
N ARG A 423 22.15 5.32 15.91
CA ARG A 423 22.94 5.60 14.70
C ARG A 423 23.42 4.32 14.00
N GLN A 424 23.91 3.33 14.75
CA GLN A 424 24.29 2.03 14.18
C GLN A 424 23.10 1.31 13.54
N LEU A 425 21.94 1.31 14.20
CA LEU A 425 20.71 0.71 13.66
C LEU A 425 20.25 1.44 12.39
N PHE A 426 20.23 2.77 12.40
CA PHE A 426 19.94 3.56 11.20
C PHE A 426 20.91 3.27 10.05
N ASN A 427 22.19 3.07 10.34
CA ASN A 427 23.20 2.71 9.34
C ASN A 427 23.06 1.27 8.81
N ALA A 428 22.30 0.40 9.49
CA ALA A 428 22.00 -0.94 8.99
C ALA A 428 20.97 -0.93 7.85
N PHE A 429 20.16 0.14 7.74
CA PHE A 429 19.21 0.29 6.64
C PHE A 429 19.90 0.78 5.36
N ARG A 430 19.41 0.27 4.23
CA ARG A 430 19.80 0.71 2.89
C ARG A 430 19.43 2.17 2.67
N ARG A 431 20.36 2.96 2.14
CA ARG A 431 20.20 4.42 1.97
C ARG A 431 20.05 4.82 0.49
N PRO A 432 18.82 5.03 0.01
CA PRO A 432 18.56 5.37 -1.39
C PRO A 432 18.99 6.78 -1.81
N ASP A 433 19.24 7.65 -0.85
CA ASP A 433 19.42 9.10 -1.00
C ASP A 433 20.89 9.55 -1.10
N THR A 434 21.85 8.66 -0.84
CA THR A 434 23.27 9.05 -0.81
C THR A 434 23.87 9.15 -2.22
N PRO A 435 24.81 10.07 -2.52
CA PRO A 435 25.55 10.07 -3.78
C PRO A 435 26.28 8.74 -4.07
N SER A 436 26.61 7.97 -3.02
CA SER A 436 27.09 6.59 -3.10
C SER A 436 26.06 5.59 -3.60
N PHE A 437 24.76 5.90 -3.56
CA PHE A 437 23.66 5.08 -4.10
C PHE A 437 23.79 4.83 -5.61
N ARG A 438 24.39 5.78 -6.33
CA ARG A 438 24.49 5.73 -7.81
C ARG A 438 25.78 5.10 -8.32
N ARG A 439 26.68 4.62 -7.45
CA ARG A 439 27.94 4.01 -7.90
C ARG A 439 27.83 2.48 -7.98
N ALA A 440 28.35 1.93 -9.07
CA ALA A 440 28.38 0.49 -9.34
C ALA A 440 29.30 -0.31 -8.39
N ASP A 441 30.15 0.36 -7.62
CA ASP A 441 31.05 -0.21 -6.59
C ASP A 441 30.47 -0.14 -5.16
N SER A 442 29.23 0.33 -5.02
CA SER A 442 28.62 0.54 -3.71
C SER A 442 28.13 -0.76 -3.08
N LEU A 443 28.17 -0.83 -1.74
CA LEU A 443 27.54 -1.88 -0.92
C LEU A 443 26.00 -1.96 -1.13
N ASN A 444 25.41 -1.22 -2.08
CA ASN A 444 23.96 -1.14 -2.26
C ASN A 444 23.38 -2.28 -3.09
N GLY A 445 24.19 -2.88 -3.97
CA GLY A 445 23.91 -4.22 -4.48
C GLY A 445 24.18 -5.31 -3.45
N SER A 446 24.63 -5.00 -2.22
CA SER A 446 24.83 -6.02 -1.18
C SER A 446 23.48 -6.48 -0.61
N PRO A 447 23.31 -7.79 -0.38
CA PRO A 447 22.18 -8.33 0.38
C PRO A 447 22.22 -7.98 1.88
N GLN A 448 23.32 -7.44 2.41
CA GLN A 448 23.49 -7.24 3.86
C GLN A 448 22.62 -6.13 4.48
N PRO A 449 22.52 -4.90 3.91
CA PRO A 449 21.71 -3.84 4.50
C PRO A 449 20.22 -4.18 4.52
N TRP A 450 19.52 -3.72 5.55
CA TRP A 450 18.09 -3.92 5.70
C TRP A 450 17.26 -3.02 4.77
N PRO A 451 16.08 -3.50 4.34
CA PRO A 451 15.52 -4.82 4.61
C PRO A 451 16.11 -5.92 3.69
N TRP A 452 16.05 -7.18 4.15
CA TRP A 452 16.47 -8.36 3.37
C TRP A 452 15.39 -8.83 2.39
N VAL A 453 14.92 -7.90 1.58
CA VAL A 453 13.88 -8.12 0.58
C VAL A 453 14.45 -7.77 -0.80
N TYR A 454 14.23 -8.62 -1.79
CA TYR A 454 14.65 -8.39 -3.17
C TYR A 454 14.04 -7.09 -3.73
N GLY A 455 14.73 -6.47 -4.67
CA GLY A 455 14.27 -5.26 -5.37
C GLY A 455 13.92 -5.55 -6.83
N ASP A 456 13.48 -4.52 -7.55
CA ASP A 456 12.99 -4.63 -8.93
C ASP A 456 14.01 -5.21 -9.93
N ALA A 457 15.30 -5.00 -9.68
CA ALA A 457 16.40 -5.47 -10.55
C ALA A 457 17.06 -6.75 -10.03
N MET A 458 16.38 -7.49 -9.15
CA MET A 458 16.86 -8.74 -8.60
C MET A 458 17.29 -9.70 -9.73
N ASN A 459 18.55 -10.14 -9.66
CA ASN A 459 19.12 -11.14 -10.55
C ASN A 459 20.03 -12.14 -9.79
N VAL A 460 20.15 -13.35 -10.32
CA VAL A 460 21.04 -14.43 -9.90
C VAL A 460 21.81 -14.89 -11.15
N PRO A 461 23.17 -14.81 -11.16
CA PRO A 461 24.03 -14.34 -10.08
C PRO A 461 23.76 -12.89 -9.68
N TYR A 462 24.00 -12.59 -8.40
CA TYR A 462 23.80 -11.27 -7.82
C TYR A 462 24.54 -10.19 -8.61
N THR A 463 23.87 -9.07 -8.90
CA THR A 463 24.47 -7.95 -9.64
C THR A 463 24.85 -6.81 -8.71
N SER A 464 25.62 -5.85 -9.24
CA SER A 464 25.91 -4.59 -8.55
C SER A 464 24.79 -3.55 -8.64
N SER A 465 23.62 -3.91 -9.18
CA SER A 465 22.50 -2.98 -9.29
C SER A 465 22.09 -2.47 -7.90
N PRO A 466 21.90 -1.15 -7.71
CA PRO A 466 21.37 -0.61 -6.45
C PRO A 466 19.89 -1.00 -6.23
N ARG A 467 19.21 -1.53 -7.24
CA ARG A 467 17.83 -2.03 -7.21
C ARG A 467 17.74 -3.56 -7.08
N GLN A 468 18.86 -4.23 -6.84
CA GLN A 468 18.91 -5.66 -6.56
C GLN A 468 18.13 -6.03 -5.26
N ASN A 469 18.09 -5.11 -4.29
CA ASN A 469 17.32 -5.19 -3.06
C ASN A 469 16.49 -3.93 -2.87
N THR A 470 15.37 -4.05 -2.14
CA THR A 470 14.51 -2.91 -1.85
C THR A 470 15.10 -1.99 -0.77
N SER A 471 14.56 -0.77 -0.70
CA SER A 471 14.79 0.21 0.36
C SER A 471 13.46 0.69 0.94
N LEU A 472 13.52 1.29 2.13
CA LEU A 472 12.39 2.07 2.65
C LEU A 472 12.17 3.33 1.77
N THR A 473 11.01 3.98 1.94
CA THR A 473 10.75 5.27 1.30
C THR A 473 11.55 6.40 1.92
N ASP A 474 11.72 7.50 1.20
CA ASP A 474 12.38 8.71 1.72
C ASP A 474 11.71 9.22 3.00
N THR A 475 10.38 9.16 3.08
CA THR A 475 9.64 9.53 4.30
C THR A 475 9.99 8.62 5.47
N GLN A 476 10.01 7.30 5.27
CA GLN A 476 10.39 6.34 6.32
C GLN A 476 11.86 6.55 6.74
N MET A 477 12.76 6.80 5.80
CA MET A 477 14.17 7.06 6.09
C MET A 477 14.38 8.36 6.87
N LYS A 478 13.63 9.43 6.56
CA LYS A 478 13.66 10.69 7.32
C LYS A 478 13.16 10.51 8.75
N VAL A 479 12.14 9.68 8.97
CA VAL A 479 11.67 9.31 10.31
C VAL A 479 12.77 8.60 11.10
N LEU A 480 13.40 7.58 10.53
CA LEU A 480 14.51 6.87 11.17
C LEU A 480 15.72 7.77 11.42
N GLN A 481 15.99 8.71 10.52
CA GLN A 481 17.06 9.68 10.69
C GLN A 481 16.79 10.62 11.87
N ALA A 482 15.59 11.21 11.95
CA ALA A 482 15.21 12.08 13.07
C ALA A 482 15.31 11.34 14.41
N TRP A 483 14.84 10.09 14.46
CA TRP A 483 14.99 9.21 15.61
C TRP A 483 16.46 8.93 15.99
N ALA A 484 17.29 8.58 15.01
CA ALA A 484 18.72 8.35 15.23
C ALA A 484 19.45 9.60 15.74
N GLU A 485 19.02 10.78 15.29
CA GLU A 485 19.56 12.08 15.68
C GLU A 485 18.97 12.60 17.01
N GLY A 486 18.01 11.89 17.61
CA GLY A 486 17.40 12.22 18.89
C GLY A 486 16.28 13.27 18.83
N ARG A 487 15.70 13.53 17.65
CA ARG A 487 14.55 14.43 17.44
C ARG A 487 13.23 13.66 17.44
N PHE A 488 12.91 13.08 18.59
CA PHE A 488 11.68 12.32 18.78
C PHE A 488 11.25 12.39 20.25
N HIS A 489 9.98 12.10 20.53
CA HIS A 489 9.47 11.97 21.89
C HIS A 489 9.04 10.53 22.20
N ASP A 490 9.13 10.15 23.48
CA ASP A 490 8.63 8.87 23.99
C ASP A 490 7.13 8.95 24.25
N ASP A 491 6.34 8.35 23.36
CA ASP A 491 4.90 8.18 23.50
C ASP A 491 4.51 6.69 23.66
N LEU A 492 5.41 5.81 24.12
CA LEU A 492 5.08 4.39 24.27
C LEU A 492 3.96 4.11 25.28
N GLN A 493 4.04 4.69 26.49
CA GLN A 493 3.05 4.47 27.54
C GLN A 493 1.71 5.17 27.27
N GLY A 494 1.72 6.18 26.39
CA GLY A 494 0.55 6.93 25.95
C GLY A 494 0.16 6.65 24.50
N ARG A 495 0.66 5.55 23.90
CA ARG A 495 0.43 5.24 22.48
C ARG A 495 -1.07 5.22 22.24
N ARG A 496 -1.55 6.12 21.39
CA ARG A 496 -2.93 6.10 20.91
C ARG A 496 -3.17 4.74 20.26
N GLN A 497 -3.98 3.90 20.88
CA GLN A 497 -4.45 2.68 20.22
C GLN A 497 -5.25 3.11 19.00
N LEU A 498 -4.84 2.63 17.83
CA LEU A 498 -5.64 2.82 16.64
C LEU A 498 -6.92 2.00 16.78
N PRO A 499 -8.08 2.55 16.37
CA PRO A 499 -9.33 1.82 16.41
C PRO A 499 -9.24 0.51 15.63
N GLY A 500 -9.68 -0.60 16.25
CA GLY A 500 -9.71 -1.92 15.62
C GLY A 500 -10.90 -2.14 14.68
N ARG A 501 -11.84 -1.19 14.65
CA ARG A 501 -13.05 -1.18 13.81
C ARG A 501 -13.25 0.23 13.28
N LEU A 502 -13.85 0.33 12.09
CA LEU A 502 -14.10 1.63 11.45
C LEU A 502 -15.08 2.50 12.24
N ASP A 503 -16.10 1.91 12.86
CA ASP A 503 -17.13 2.64 13.62
C ASP A 503 -16.55 3.39 14.84
N ASP A 504 -15.37 2.98 15.31
CA ASP A 504 -14.62 3.60 16.40
C ASP A 504 -13.65 4.71 15.91
N VAL A 505 -13.50 4.88 14.59
CA VAL A 505 -12.73 5.96 13.96
C VAL A 505 -13.61 7.21 13.89
N PRO A 506 -13.12 8.39 14.30
CA PRO A 506 -13.86 9.65 14.12
C PRO A 506 -14.30 9.82 12.66
N LEU A 507 -15.53 10.28 12.42
CA LEU A 507 -16.11 10.41 11.08
C LEU A 507 -15.17 11.11 10.08
N GLN A 508 -14.51 12.18 10.53
CA GLN A 508 -13.57 12.95 9.72
C GLN A 508 -12.37 12.12 9.23
N ASP A 509 -11.97 11.10 9.98
CA ASP A 509 -10.78 10.26 9.72
C ASP A 509 -11.14 8.94 9.00
N GLN A 510 -12.42 8.55 8.96
CA GLN A 510 -12.87 7.29 8.37
C GLN A 510 -12.47 7.10 6.89
N PRO A 511 -12.60 8.10 6.00
CA PRO A 511 -12.17 7.95 4.60
C PRO A 511 -10.67 7.63 4.46
N ALA A 512 -9.82 8.34 5.19
CA ALA A 512 -8.38 8.12 5.17
C ALA A 512 -7.99 6.77 5.81
N ALA A 513 -8.73 6.34 6.85
CA ALA A 513 -8.55 5.01 7.44
C ALA A 513 -8.84 3.90 6.43
N LEU A 514 -9.92 4.02 5.64
CA LEU A 514 -10.28 3.09 4.57
C LEU A 514 -9.21 3.03 3.47
N ASP A 515 -8.83 4.20 2.94
CA ASP A 515 -7.81 4.31 1.87
C ASP A 515 -6.47 3.71 2.30
N ARG A 516 -6.07 3.93 3.56
CA ARG A 516 -4.87 3.33 4.12
C ARG A 516 -5.02 1.83 4.33
N ALA A 517 -6.11 1.39 4.94
CA ALA A 517 -6.31 -0.01 5.31
C ALA A 517 -6.31 -0.93 4.11
N SER A 518 -6.90 -0.51 2.97
CA SER A 518 -6.88 -1.33 1.76
C SER A 518 -5.48 -1.54 1.18
N LEU A 519 -4.54 -0.62 1.45
CA LEU A 519 -3.19 -0.60 0.87
C LEU A 519 -2.07 -1.03 1.84
N ASP A 520 -2.26 -0.88 3.15
CA ASP A 520 -1.31 -1.30 4.20
C ASP A 520 -1.06 -2.82 4.16
N PHE A 521 -2.01 -3.57 3.60
CA PHE A 521 -1.92 -5.02 3.40
C PHE A 521 -1.61 -5.40 1.94
N CYS A 522 -0.96 -4.52 1.19
CA CYS A 522 -0.45 -4.78 -0.17
C CYS A 522 1.05 -4.51 -0.27
N LEU A 523 1.71 -5.10 -1.26
CA LEU A 523 3.16 -5.00 -1.44
C LEU A 523 3.52 -3.85 -2.39
N ALA A 524 4.68 -3.21 -2.17
CA ALA A 524 5.22 -2.17 -3.04
C ALA A 524 6.51 -2.57 -3.76
N ASP A 525 7.13 -3.69 -3.37
CA ASP A 525 8.44 -4.15 -3.84
C ASP A 525 8.57 -5.65 -3.61
N ALA A 526 9.45 -6.37 -4.31
CA ALA A 526 9.96 -6.03 -5.63
C ALA A 526 8.80 -5.95 -6.63
N PHE A 527 8.84 -5.04 -7.60
CA PHE A 527 7.95 -5.14 -8.75
C PHE A 527 8.52 -6.10 -9.79
N HIS A 528 8.50 -7.40 -9.46
CA HIS A 528 9.03 -8.51 -10.28
C HIS A 528 8.08 -9.72 -10.48
N PRO A 529 6.84 -9.54 -10.95
CA PRO A 529 6.11 -8.27 -11.11
C PRO A 529 5.52 -7.75 -9.79
N GLY A 530 5.43 -8.56 -8.73
CA GLY A 530 4.70 -8.22 -7.49
C GLY A 530 3.54 -9.19 -7.27
N CYS A 531 2.69 -8.97 -6.26
CA CYS A 531 1.50 -9.82 -6.05
C CYS A 531 0.19 -9.18 -6.51
N GLU A 532 -0.19 -8.03 -5.96
CA GLU A 532 -1.48 -7.40 -6.26
C GLU A 532 -1.46 -6.61 -7.57
N ILE A 533 -0.45 -5.75 -7.71
CA ILE A 533 -0.21 -4.83 -8.84
C ILE A 533 1.31 -4.62 -8.96
N THR A 534 1.75 -3.87 -9.97
CA THR A 534 3.18 -3.66 -10.26
C THR A 534 3.56 -2.20 -10.49
N TRP A 535 4.79 -1.99 -10.96
CA TRP A 535 5.50 -0.72 -11.09
C TRP A 535 4.72 0.45 -11.73
N PRO A 536 3.75 0.30 -12.66
CA PRO A 536 2.96 1.42 -13.15
C PRO A 536 2.32 2.24 -12.03
N ILE A 537 1.94 1.60 -10.92
CA ILE A 537 1.28 2.28 -9.80
C ILE A 537 2.14 3.35 -9.14
N ARG A 538 3.47 3.35 -9.34
CA ARG A 538 4.35 4.39 -8.79
C ARG A 538 4.47 5.65 -9.65
N HIS A 539 3.78 5.70 -10.79
CA HIS A 539 3.77 6.86 -11.68
C HIS A 539 2.60 7.78 -11.36
N PHE A 540 2.89 9.04 -11.06
CA PHE A 540 1.87 10.02 -10.64
C PHE A 540 0.80 10.29 -11.72
N SER A 541 1.13 10.05 -12.99
CA SER A 541 0.24 10.21 -14.14
C SER A 541 -0.97 9.27 -14.11
N LEU A 542 -0.91 8.16 -13.36
CA LEU A 542 -2.06 7.28 -13.13
C LEU A 542 -3.09 7.88 -12.18
N PHE A 543 -2.80 9.00 -11.52
CA PHE A 543 -3.65 9.55 -10.46
C PHE A 543 -4.29 10.87 -10.88
N MET A 544 -5.54 11.08 -10.45
CA MET A 544 -6.25 12.37 -10.55
C MET A 544 -6.28 13.12 -9.21
N ALA A 545 -6.06 12.42 -8.11
CA ALA A 545 -5.90 12.93 -6.75
C ALA A 545 -5.06 11.91 -5.96
N PRO A 546 -4.53 12.24 -4.77
CA PRO A 546 -3.84 11.26 -3.93
C PRO A 546 -4.65 9.97 -3.78
N PHE A 547 -4.00 8.83 -4.07
CA PHE A 547 -4.59 7.49 -4.03
C PHE A 547 -5.77 7.23 -4.98
N ARG A 548 -6.17 8.18 -5.84
CA ARG A 548 -7.34 8.03 -6.74
C ARG A 548 -6.92 7.89 -8.18
N ILE A 549 -7.18 6.72 -8.76
CA ILE A 549 -6.83 6.39 -10.15
C ILE A 549 -7.58 7.31 -11.12
N ARG A 550 -6.88 7.76 -12.14
CA ARG A 550 -7.43 8.55 -13.24
C ARG A 550 -8.12 7.60 -14.21
N HIS A 551 -9.45 7.72 -14.34
CA HIS A 551 -10.22 6.86 -15.24
C HIS A 551 -10.09 7.34 -16.68
N ARG A 552 -9.90 6.41 -17.62
CA ARG A 552 -9.87 6.67 -19.06
C ARG A 552 -11.29 6.99 -19.55
N PRO A 553 -11.51 8.14 -20.19
CA PRO A 553 -12.78 8.45 -20.85
C PRO A 553 -13.09 7.49 -22.00
N ASP A 554 -14.38 7.22 -22.25
CA ASP A 554 -14.82 6.31 -23.32
C ASP A 554 -14.47 6.81 -24.73
N ASP A 555 -14.32 8.13 -24.91
CA ASP A 555 -13.96 8.78 -26.17
C ASP A 555 -12.45 8.83 -26.41
N LEU A 556 -11.64 8.30 -25.48
CA LEU A 556 -10.18 8.22 -25.59
C LEU A 556 -9.71 6.75 -25.59
N PRO A 557 -9.86 6.02 -26.70
CA PRO A 557 -9.47 4.62 -26.78
C PRO A 557 -7.96 4.46 -26.55
N GLU A 558 -7.57 3.30 -26.03
CA GLU A 558 -6.15 2.97 -25.85
C GLU A 558 -5.47 2.77 -27.21
N PRO A 559 -4.32 3.43 -27.48
CA PRO A 559 -3.59 3.23 -28.71
C PRO A 559 -2.92 1.85 -28.75
N ASP A 560 -2.61 1.38 -29.96
CA ASP A 560 -1.76 0.21 -30.14
C ASP A 560 -0.28 0.61 -29.94
N TYR A 561 0.40 -0.01 -28.97
CA TYR A 561 1.82 0.19 -28.67
C TYR A 561 2.78 -0.68 -29.53
N GLY A 562 2.26 -1.39 -30.54
CA GLY A 562 3.03 -2.21 -31.47
C GLY A 562 3.36 -3.62 -30.95
N PRO A 563 4.21 -4.39 -31.64
CA PRO A 563 4.51 -5.77 -31.28
C PRO A 563 5.42 -5.92 -30.05
N ILE A 564 6.15 -4.86 -29.69
CA ILE A 564 7.11 -4.84 -28.58
C ILE A 564 6.91 -3.56 -27.77
N LEU A 565 6.73 -3.70 -26.46
CA LEU A 565 6.68 -2.57 -25.54
C LEU A 565 8.09 -2.27 -25.01
N THR A 566 8.60 -1.08 -25.29
CA THR A 566 9.89 -0.61 -24.76
C THR A 566 9.68 0.33 -23.58
N ALA A 567 10.75 0.62 -22.82
CA ALA A 567 10.73 1.65 -21.80
C ALA A 567 10.31 3.03 -22.36
N ASP A 568 10.83 3.40 -23.53
CA ASP A 568 10.48 4.67 -24.18
C ASP A 568 8.99 4.76 -24.52
N ILE A 569 8.39 3.69 -25.05
CA ILE A 569 6.96 3.64 -25.34
C ILE A 569 6.14 3.66 -24.05
N ALA A 570 6.56 2.88 -23.04
CA ALA A 570 5.84 2.79 -21.78
C ALA A 570 5.79 4.14 -21.04
N LEU A 571 6.90 4.89 -21.05
CA LEU A 571 7.08 6.16 -20.35
C LEU A 571 6.68 7.39 -21.17
N ALA A 572 6.28 7.21 -22.45
CA ALA A 572 5.83 8.31 -23.29
C ALA A 572 4.55 8.98 -22.76
N ALA A 573 4.31 10.23 -23.16
CA ALA A 573 3.13 10.98 -22.74
C ALA A 573 1.80 10.35 -23.21
N ASP A 574 1.81 9.66 -24.35
CA ASP A 574 0.73 8.85 -24.91
C ASP A 574 0.86 7.35 -24.58
N GLY A 575 1.82 7.00 -23.71
CA GLY A 575 2.06 5.65 -23.22
C GLY A 575 0.95 5.13 -22.29
N PRO A 576 1.06 3.85 -21.86
CA PRO A 576 0.06 3.16 -21.05
C PRO A 576 -0.02 3.64 -19.59
N LEU A 577 0.84 4.56 -19.17
CA LEU A 577 0.95 5.06 -17.79
C LEU A 577 0.14 6.34 -17.56
N GLN A 578 -1.02 6.46 -18.20
CA GLN A 578 -1.90 7.63 -18.09
C GLN A 578 -3.25 7.24 -17.47
N ALA A 579 -4.36 7.73 -18.02
CA ALA A 579 -5.68 7.32 -17.59
C ALA A 579 -5.91 5.82 -17.86
N GLN A 580 -6.50 5.13 -16.88
CA GLN A 580 -6.65 3.68 -16.86
C GLN A 580 -8.10 3.29 -17.17
N GLY A 581 -8.29 2.24 -17.98
CA GLY A 581 -9.57 1.55 -18.18
C GLY A 581 -9.62 0.20 -17.45
N PRO A 582 -10.76 -0.52 -17.52
CA PRO A 582 -10.90 -1.85 -16.91
C PRO A 582 -9.75 -2.79 -17.32
N GLY A 583 -9.14 -3.45 -16.35
CA GLY A 583 -8.03 -4.40 -16.54
C GLY A 583 -6.64 -3.79 -16.73
N ASP A 584 -6.50 -2.46 -16.71
CA ASP A 584 -5.22 -1.80 -17.04
C ASP A 584 -4.19 -1.84 -15.89
N LEU A 585 -4.62 -2.04 -14.62
CA LEU A 585 -3.68 -2.15 -13.51
C LEU A 585 -3.08 -3.56 -13.37
N THR A 586 -3.84 -4.62 -13.66
CA THR A 586 -3.42 -6.02 -13.46
C THR A 586 -2.86 -6.69 -14.71
N ARG A 587 -3.04 -6.10 -15.91
CA ARG A 587 -2.53 -6.66 -17.18
C ARG A 587 -1.03 -6.96 -17.21
N TRP A 588 -0.27 -6.25 -16.38
CA TRP A 588 1.19 -6.36 -16.26
C TRP A 588 1.64 -7.59 -15.46
N MET A 589 0.75 -8.17 -14.67
CA MET A 589 1.07 -9.27 -13.78
C MET A 589 1.27 -10.58 -14.53
N ALA A 590 1.76 -11.61 -13.83
CA ALA A 590 1.88 -12.96 -14.35
C ALA A 590 0.55 -13.53 -14.83
N VAL A 591 0.61 -14.29 -15.92
CA VAL A 591 -0.50 -15.13 -16.40
C VAL A 591 -0.05 -16.59 -16.54
N PRO A 592 -0.66 -17.52 -15.78
CA PRO A 592 -1.58 -17.27 -14.67
C PRO A 592 -0.85 -16.81 -13.38
N TRP A 593 -1.51 -16.11 -12.46
CA TRP A 593 -0.89 -15.59 -11.22
C TRP A 593 -0.26 -16.67 -10.30
N GLN A 594 -0.74 -17.91 -10.37
CA GLN A 594 -0.27 -19.02 -9.55
C GLN A 594 1.20 -19.35 -9.81
N THR A 595 1.67 -19.25 -11.06
CA THR A 595 3.06 -19.57 -11.41
C THR A 595 4.04 -18.59 -10.77
N ASP A 596 3.64 -17.33 -10.64
CA ASP A 596 4.40 -16.31 -9.92
C ASP A 596 4.42 -16.56 -8.41
N THR A 597 3.28 -16.96 -7.83
CA THR A 597 3.17 -17.31 -6.40
C THR A 597 4.07 -18.51 -6.06
N ALA A 598 4.05 -19.56 -6.87
CA ALA A 598 4.95 -20.71 -6.72
C ALA A 598 6.44 -20.34 -6.86
N SER A 599 6.71 -19.22 -7.52
CA SER A 599 8.03 -18.66 -7.75
C SER A 599 8.35 -17.50 -6.80
N CYS A 600 7.50 -17.17 -5.83
CA CYS A 600 7.78 -16.14 -4.84
C CYS A 600 8.51 -16.76 -3.63
N ARG A 601 9.81 -17.03 -3.80
CA ARG A 601 10.65 -17.70 -2.80
C ARG A 601 11.67 -16.76 -2.16
N SER A 602 12.57 -17.36 -1.38
CA SER A 602 13.67 -16.70 -0.70
C SER A 602 14.96 -17.48 -0.88
N GLY A 603 16.11 -16.82 -0.67
CA GLY A 603 17.42 -17.48 -0.63
C GLY A 603 17.80 -18.14 -1.97
N TYR A 604 17.46 -17.50 -3.10
CA TYR A 604 17.78 -18.03 -4.43
C TYR A 604 19.29 -18.20 -4.67
N ASP A 605 20.13 -17.46 -3.94
CA ASP A 605 21.56 -17.73 -3.84
C ASP A 605 21.87 -18.40 -2.49
N ALA A 606 21.68 -19.72 -2.44
CA ALA A 606 21.93 -20.51 -1.24
C ALA A 606 23.39 -20.51 -0.78
N LYS A 607 24.35 -20.05 -1.62
CA LYS A 607 25.75 -19.87 -1.19
C LYS A 607 25.90 -18.66 -0.28
N TYR A 608 25.06 -17.64 -0.46
CA TYR A 608 25.00 -16.49 0.43
C TYR A 608 24.21 -16.83 1.69
N ASP A 609 22.91 -17.12 1.55
CA ASP A 609 22.02 -17.52 2.64
C ASP A 609 20.78 -18.23 2.04
N PRO A 610 20.36 -19.39 2.60
CA PRO A 610 19.23 -20.16 2.05
C PRO A 610 17.84 -19.60 2.38
N TYR A 611 17.75 -18.55 3.19
CA TYR A 611 16.48 -17.98 3.66
C TYR A 611 16.31 -16.49 3.31
N VAL A 612 17.40 -15.77 3.07
CA VAL A 612 17.35 -14.34 2.69
C VAL A 612 18.32 -14.01 1.54
N PRO A 613 18.01 -12.98 0.72
CA PRO A 613 16.80 -12.16 0.74
C PRO A 613 15.53 -12.92 0.36
N THR A 614 14.37 -12.34 0.64
CA THR A 614 13.05 -12.88 0.25
C THR A 614 12.34 -11.98 -0.76
N PHE A 615 11.43 -12.51 -1.56
CA PHE A 615 10.46 -11.68 -2.30
C PHE A 615 9.37 -11.16 -1.33
N TRP A 616 8.28 -11.90 -1.15
CA TRP A 616 7.07 -11.35 -0.52
C TRP A 616 6.52 -12.22 0.61
N ALA A 617 7.35 -12.56 1.59
CA ALA A 617 6.99 -13.47 2.69
C ALA A 617 5.70 -13.09 3.44
N ALA A 618 5.35 -11.79 3.53
CA ALA A 618 4.12 -11.32 4.15
C ALA A 618 2.83 -11.70 3.37
N ARG A 619 2.92 -12.04 2.09
CA ARG A 619 1.77 -12.53 1.27
C ARG A 619 1.92 -13.99 0.91
N VAL A 620 3.15 -14.40 0.59
CA VAL A 620 3.52 -15.75 0.19
C VAL A 620 4.61 -16.25 1.16
N PRO A 621 4.23 -16.86 2.30
CA PRO A 621 5.18 -17.31 3.31
C PRO A 621 6.27 -18.22 2.73
N ASN A 622 7.49 -18.15 3.28
CA ASN A 622 8.58 -19.03 2.85
C ASN A 622 8.77 -20.18 3.84
N GLN A 623 8.85 -19.86 5.13
CA GLN A 623 8.93 -20.85 6.20
C GLN A 623 8.02 -20.49 7.37
N VAL A 624 7.30 -21.47 7.91
CA VAL A 624 6.21 -21.27 8.87
C VAL A 624 6.32 -22.22 10.07
N LEU A 625 5.69 -21.84 11.18
CA LEU A 625 5.42 -22.73 12.32
C LEU A 625 4.16 -23.56 12.01
N THR A 626 4.27 -24.88 12.05
CA THR A 626 3.13 -25.75 11.74
C THR A 626 2.20 -25.92 12.95
N GLU A 627 0.95 -26.31 12.69
CA GLU A 627 0.00 -26.70 13.73
C GLU A 627 0.52 -27.87 14.60
N GLU A 628 1.30 -28.79 14.01
CA GLU A 628 1.92 -29.91 14.76
C GLU A 628 2.96 -29.41 15.76
N ASP A 629 3.90 -28.59 15.31
CA ASP A 629 4.92 -27.99 16.19
C ASP A 629 4.29 -27.08 17.24
N TYR A 630 3.28 -26.30 16.86
CA TYR A 630 2.51 -25.49 17.80
C TYR A 630 1.92 -26.34 18.94
N ARG A 631 1.31 -27.49 18.64
CA ARG A 631 0.81 -28.41 19.69
C ARG A 631 1.91 -28.92 20.62
N ILE A 632 3.11 -29.19 20.08
CA ILE A 632 4.27 -29.55 20.89
C ILE A 632 4.66 -28.38 21.82
N VAL A 633 4.75 -27.16 21.29
CA VAL A 633 5.06 -25.95 22.07
C VAL A 633 4.06 -25.73 23.20
N MET A 634 2.78 -26.01 22.97
CA MET A 634 1.70 -25.85 23.94
C MET A 634 1.65 -26.97 25.01
N ASP A 635 2.21 -28.14 24.73
CA ASP A 635 2.16 -29.30 25.62
C ASP A 635 3.17 -29.20 26.78
N LYS A 636 2.72 -28.67 27.92
CA LYS A 636 3.53 -28.53 29.14
C LYS A 636 3.97 -29.86 29.77
N ALA A 637 3.45 -31.01 29.32
CA ALA A 637 3.93 -32.31 29.76
C ALA A 637 5.21 -32.75 29.03
N ARG A 638 5.54 -32.13 27.89
CA ARG A 638 6.79 -32.38 27.17
C ARG A 638 7.97 -31.66 27.82
N SER A 639 9.18 -32.17 27.52
CA SER A 639 10.39 -31.54 28.02
C SER A 639 10.55 -30.15 27.42
N ARG A 640 11.23 -29.25 28.16
CA ARG A 640 11.49 -27.90 27.66
C ARG A 640 12.29 -27.91 26.35
N ALA A 641 13.25 -28.82 26.23
CA ALA A 641 14.06 -28.98 25.01
C ALA A 641 13.19 -29.34 23.80
N ASP A 642 12.26 -30.29 23.92
CA ASP A 642 11.36 -30.66 22.81
C ASP A 642 10.49 -29.48 22.36
N ARG A 643 10.03 -28.67 23.33
CA ARG A 643 9.21 -27.49 23.07
C ARG A 643 10.02 -26.37 22.41
N ASP A 644 11.25 -26.14 22.86
CA ASP A 644 12.17 -25.17 22.25
C ASP A 644 12.53 -25.60 20.83
N ASP A 645 12.81 -26.89 20.59
CA ASP A 645 13.11 -27.44 19.27
C ASP A 645 11.91 -27.31 18.31
N ALA A 646 10.70 -27.62 18.77
CA ALA A 646 9.48 -27.41 17.99
C ALA A 646 9.25 -25.92 17.68
N PHE A 647 9.45 -25.04 18.66
CA PHE A 647 9.33 -23.60 18.44
C PHE A 647 10.39 -23.04 17.50
N ALA A 648 11.60 -23.59 17.47
CA ALA A 648 12.67 -23.18 16.57
C ALA A 648 12.51 -23.76 15.15
N THR A 649 11.76 -24.85 15.00
CA THR A 649 11.53 -25.52 13.73
C THR A 649 10.62 -24.68 12.83
N ARG A 650 11.06 -24.47 11.58
CA ARG A 650 10.34 -23.72 10.56
C ARG A 650 10.31 -24.54 9.28
N HIS A 651 9.11 -24.90 8.85
CA HIS A 651 8.88 -25.77 7.69
C HIS A 651 8.68 -24.94 6.42
N ALA A 652 9.14 -25.44 5.28
CA ALA A 652 8.88 -24.80 4.00
C ALA A 652 7.37 -24.72 3.74
N TRP A 653 6.85 -23.53 3.45
CA TRP A 653 5.42 -23.33 3.22
C TRP A 653 4.97 -24.04 1.93
N LEU A 654 5.76 -23.93 0.85
CA LEU A 654 5.51 -24.56 -0.45
C LEU A 654 5.76 -26.08 -0.50
N ARG A 655 5.92 -26.76 0.64
CA ARG A 655 6.22 -28.21 0.69
C ARG A 655 5.17 -29.08 -0.01
N ASP A 656 3.92 -28.60 -0.11
CA ASP A 656 2.82 -29.30 -0.79
C ASP A 656 2.94 -29.31 -2.32
N LEU A 657 3.87 -28.53 -2.89
CA LEU A 657 4.15 -28.51 -4.33
C LEU A 657 5.11 -29.63 -4.77
N ASN A 658 5.55 -30.50 -3.86
CA ASN A 658 6.65 -31.45 -4.06
C ASN A 658 7.92 -30.74 -4.53
N LEU A 659 8.69 -30.19 -3.59
CA LEU A 659 9.91 -29.44 -3.88
C LEU A 659 11.03 -30.25 -4.55
N ASN A 660 10.87 -31.58 -4.67
CA ASN A 660 11.78 -32.46 -5.41
C ASN A 660 11.38 -32.64 -6.88
N ALA A 661 10.18 -32.22 -7.29
CA ALA A 661 9.73 -32.26 -8.67
C ALA A 661 10.40 -31.17 -9.52
N SER A 662 10.22 -31.21 -10.84
CA SER A 662 10.72 -30.16 -11.72
C SER A 662 10.09 -28.80 -11.40
N TYR A 663 10.72 -27.71 -11.80
CA TYR A 663 10.14 -26.37 -11.61
C TYR A 663 8.77 -26.25 -12.29
N LEU A 664 8.63 -26.80 -13.50
CA LEU A 664 7.38 -26.78 -14.25
C LEU A 664 6.27 -27.57 -13.54
N ASP A 665 6.59 -28.72 -12.95
CA ASP A 665 5.61 -29.48 -12.16
C ASP A 665 5.14 -28.67 -10.95
N GLN A 666 6.05 -27.98 -10.26
CA GLN A 666 5.71 -27.18 -9.08
C GLN A 666 4.77 -26.01 -9.42
N VAL A 667 5.05 -25.26 -10.50
CA VAL A 667 4.19 -24.12 -10.88
C VAL A 667 2.82 -24.57 -11.41
N ASN A 668 2.76 -25.67 -12.16
CA ASN A 668 1.48 -26.23 -12.62
C ASN A 668 0.70 -26.89 -11.47
N ARG A 669 1.39 -27.47 -10.48
CA ARG A 669 0.74 -27.97 -9.26
C ARG A 669 0.07 -26.85 -8.49
N MET A 670 0.70 -25.67 -8.38
CA MET A 670 0.12 -24.50 -7.72
C MET A 670 -1.24 -24.09 -8.32
N VAL A 671 -1.39 -24.17 -9.65
CA VAL A 671 -2.69 -23.91 -10.32
C VAL A 671 -3.79 -24.79 -9.73
N ALA A 672 -3.49 -26.06 -9.45
CA ALA A 672 -4.46 -27.01 -8.92
C ALA A 672 -4.70 -26.90 -7.40
N VAL A 673 -3.72 -26.43 -6.61
CA VAL A 673 -3.77 -26.53 -5.13
C VAL A 673 -3.59 -25.23 -4.38
N PHE A 674 -3.65 -24.07 -5.03
CA PHE A 674 -3.49 -22.79 -4.34
C PHE A 674 -4.41 -22.68 -3.11
N GLY A 675 -5.65 -23.17 -3.22
CA GLY A 675 -6.62 -23.18 -2.14
C GLY A 675 -6.23 -24.04 -0.95
N ASP A 676 -5.36 -25.04 -1.11
CA ASP A 676 -4.98 -25.99 -0.05
C ASP A 676 -3.82 -25.48 0.81
N LEU A 677 -3.07 -24.49 0.33
CA LEU A 677 -1.88 -23.96 1.00
C LEU A 677 -2.20 -23.28 2.33
N GLY A 678 -1.33 -23.43 3.32
CA GLY A 678 -1.61 -22.96 4.68
C GLY A 678 -1.78 -21.44 4.78
N VAL A 679 -2.71 -20.98 5.63
CA VAL A 679 -2.85 -19.58 6.01
C VAL A 679 -2.21 -19.40 7.39
N VAL A 680 -1.32 -18.43 7.54
CA VAL A 680 -0.65 -18.11 8.80
C VAL A 680 -1.58 -17.25 9.66
N GLU A 681 -1.99 -17.82 10.79
CA GLU A 681 -3.00 -17.23 11.68
C GLU A 681 -2.44 -17.04 13.08
N ARG A 682 -2.90 -15.98 13.76
CA ARG A 682 -2.55 -15.73 15.15
C ARG A 682 -3.11 -16.81 16.08
N ARG A 683 -2.34 -17.18 17.10
CA ARG A 683 -2.64 -18.16 18.15
C ARG A 683 -2.11 -17.69 19.51
N PRO A 684 -2.73 -18.09 20.63
CA PRO A 684 -2.17 -17.86 21.96
C PRO A 684 -0.89 -18.66 22.16
N GLY A 685 0.07 -18.10 22.89
CA GLY A 685 1.24 -18.83 23.40
C GLY A 685 0.92 -19.65 24.65
N PRO A 686 1.87 -20.48 25.13
CA PRO A 686 1.67 -21.37 26.27
C PRO A 686 1.56 -20.66 27.63
N GLY A 687 1.87 -19.36 27.70
CA GLY A 687 1.81 -18.55 28.91
C GLY A 687 2.82 -18.94 29.99
N ASP A 688 3.91 -19.61 29.62
CA ASP A 688 5.05 -19.87 30.50
C ASP A 688 6.32 -19.18 29.99
N ALA A 689 7.25 -18.94 30.92
CA ALA A 689 8.47 -18.18 30.63
C ALA A 689 9.29 -18.86 29.52
N GLY A 690 9.56 -18.13 28.44
CA GLY A 690 10.46 -18.59 27.36
C GLY A 690 9.83 -18.67 25.96
N PHE A 691 8.51 -18.57 25.86
CA PHE A 691 7.78 -18.44 24.59
C PHE A 691 7.05 -17.09 24.54
N PRO A 692 6.77 -16.55 23.34
CA PRO A 692 5.96 -15.35 23.23
C PRO A 692 4.51 -15.63 23.63
N ASP A 693 3.81 -14.60 24.12
CA ASP A 693 2.38 -14.66 24.47
C ASP A 693 1.48 -14.93 23.26
N LEU A 694 2.00 -14.66 22.06
CA LEU A 694 1.32 -14.82 20.79
C LEU A 694 2.24 -15.51 19.80
N LEU A 695 1.68 -16.47 19.09
CA LEU A 695 2.32 -17.24 18.03
C LEU A 695 1.55 -17.02 16.73
N TYR A 696 2.22 -17.15 15.60
CA TYR A 696 1.56 -17.25 14.30
C TYR A 696 1.82 -18.64 13.74
N VAL A 697 0.74 -19.33 13.37
CA VAL A 697 0.73 -20.76 13.08
C VAL A 697 0.03 -20.98 11.76
N GLU A 698 0.61 -21.85 10.94
CA GLU A 698 0.02 -22.28 9.69
C GLU A 698 -1.23 -23.14 9.94
N SER A 699 -2.35 -22.71 9.38
CA SER A 699 -3.64 -23.37 9.36
C SER A 699 -3.93 -23.91 7.96
N LYS A 700 -4.15 -25.23 7.84
CA LYS A 700 -4.49 -25.91 6.58
C LYS A 700 -5.92 -26.45 6.62
N ALA A 701 -6.47 -26.75 5.45
CA ALA A 701 -7.68 -27.54 5.36
C ALA A 701 -7.49 -28.89 6.09
N PRO A 702 -8.52 -29.44 6.76
CA PRO A 702 -8.46 -30.80 7.29
C PRO A 702 -8.09 -31.77 6.16
N SER A 703 -7.02 -32.54 6.32
CA SER A 703 -6.68 -33.54 5.31
C SER A 703 -7.79 -34.58 5.21
N SER A 704 -8.18 -34.95 3.98
CA SER A 704 -9.09 -36.06 3.71
C SER A 704 -8.56 -37.41 4.21
N ASP A 705 -7.29 -37.46 4.66
CA ASP A 705 -6.66 -38.63 5.28
C ASP A 705 -6.99 -38.81 6.78
N SER A 706 -7.81 -37.93 7.37
CA SER A 706 -8.19 -38.04 8.79
C SER A 706 -9.54 -38.75 9.05
N THR A 707 -10.27 -39.18 8.01
CA THR A 707 -11.46 -40.04 8.16
C THR A 707 -11.10 -41.52 8.07
N GLY A 708 -10.31 -41.99 9.04
CA GLY A 708 -9.88 -43.38 9.17
C GLY A 708 -10.33 -44.06 10.46
N SER A 709 -11.60 -44.46 10.52
CA SER A 709 -12.19 -45.53 11.34
C SER A 709 -12.13 -45.43 12.88
N SER A 710 -13.19 -44.83 13.44
CA SER A 710 -13.84 -45.36 14.66
C SER A 710 -14.95 -46.33 14.23
N THR A 711 -14.59 -47.58 13.95
CA THR A 711 -15.57 -48.69 13.98
C THR A 711 -14.90 -49.97 14.47
N ARG A 712 -15.32 -50.40 15.65
CA ARG A 712 -15.00 -51.72 16.22
C ARG A 712 -15.57 -52.81 15.31
N SER A 713 -14.74 -53.76 14.93
CA SER A 713 -15.16 -55.12 14.56
C SER A 713 -14.13 -56.11 15.08
N SER A 714 -14.63 -57.07 15.85
CA SER A 714 -13.93 -58.08 16.60
C SER A 714 -13.74 -59.35 15.78
N THR A 715 -12.49 -59.78 15.58
CA THR A 715 -12.14 -61.19 15.32
C THR A 715 -10.71 -61.50 15.81
N THR A 716 -10.64 -62.27 16.90
CA THR A 716 -9.57 -63.21 17.34
C THR A 716 -9.12 -64.12 16.19
N SER A 717 -7.91 -64.67 16.00
CA SER A 717 -6.64 -64.97 16.73
C SER A 717 -5.69 -65.69 15.70
N PRO A 718 -4.45 -66.19 15.99
CA PRO A 718 -3.61 -66.06 17.18
C PRO A 718 -2.15 -65.60 16.93
N ALA A 719 -1.50 -65.41 18.07
CA ALA A 719 -0.11 -65.05 18.35
C ALA A 719 1.02 -65.78 17.59
N THR A 720 2.10 -65.02 17.35
CA THR A 720 3.47 -65.52 17.52
C THR A 720 4.29 -64.46 18.26
N ARG A 721 4.72 -64.80 19.48
CA ARG A 721 5.68 -64.05 20.30
C ARG A 721 7.09 -64.35 19.81
N ALA A 722 7.87 -63.31 19.52
CA ALA A 722 9.32 -63.35 19.65
C ALA A 722 9.77 -61.99 20.19
N GLY A 723 10.23 -61.99 21.44
CA GLY A 723 10.81 -60.82 22.07
C GLY A 723 12.29 -60.72 21.77
N THR A 724 12.77 -59.52 21.47
CA THR A 724 14.18 -59.16 21.57
C THR A 724 14.34 -57.71 22.04
N ALA A 725 14.88 -57.62 23.25
CA ALA A 725 15.71 -56.58 23.84
C ALA A 725 15.74 -55.18 23.20
N ARG A 726 15.34 -54.20 24.04
CA ARG A 726 15.80 -52.81 24.04
C ARG A 726 17.32 -52.75 23.89
N THR A 727 17.80 -52.23 22.77
CA THR A 727 19.12 -51.60 22.64
C THR A 727 18.92 -50.10 22.47
N ARG A 728 19.64 -49.31 23.30
CA ARG A 728 19.79 -47.86 23.18
C ARG A 728 20.22 -47.53 21.75
N ARG A 729 19.32 -46.99 20.92
CA ARG A 729 19.71 -46.27 19.71
C ARG A 729 20.13 -44.86 20.14
N THR A 730 21.41 -44.60 19.93
CA THR A 730 22.01 -43.28 19.79
C THR A 730 21.12 -42.32 19.01
N ALA A 731 21.13 -41.06 19.43
CA ALA A 731 20.40 -39.94 18.83
C ALA A 731 20.39 -40.03 17.29
N PRO A 732 19.25 -39.83 16.62
CA PRO A 732 19.27 -39.61 15.20
C PRO A 732 20.09 -38.33 14.95
N SER A 733 21.07 -38.44 14.07
CA SER A 733 21.77 -37.32 13.48
C SER A 733 20.76 -36.25 13.05
N ARG A 734 21.10 -34.97 13.34
CA ARG A 734 20.42 -33.78 12.83
C ARG A 734 19.93 -34.03 11.40
N PRO A 735 18.66 -33.71 11.06
CA PRO A 735 18.29 -33.69 9.65
C PRO A 735 19.21 -32.70 8.96
N GLU A 736 20.00 -33.19 8.00
CA GLU A 736 20.72 -32.34 7.07
C GLU A 736 19.72 -31.39 6.40
N PRO A 737 20.15 -30.15 6.06
CA PRO A 737 19.27 -29.24 5.36
C PRO A 737 18.79 -29.93 4.08
N HIS A 738 17.47 -29.98 3.88
CA HIS A 738 16.91 -30.29 2.57
C HIS A 738 17.25 -29.13 1.63
N THR A 739 18.50 -29.10 1.19
CA THR A 739 18.96 -28.38 0.02
C THR A 739 18.52 -29.21 -1.17
N GLY A 740 17.26 -29.03 -1.58
CA GLY A 740 16.93 -29.28 -2.97
C GLY A 740 17.85 -28.39 -3.79
N ALA A 741 18.91 -28.97 -4.37
CA ALA A 741 19.73 -28.31 -5.34
C ALA A 741 18.78 -27.95 -6.50
N PHE A 742 18.43 -26.67 -6.62
CA PHE A 742 17.71 -26.14 -7.78
C PHE A 742 18.65 -26.22 -8.99
N GLY A 743 18.78 -27.43 -9.55
CA GLY A 743 19.66 -27.74 -10.69
C GLY A 743 19.16 -27.13 -12.01
N GLU A 744 17.91 -26.68 -12.05
CA GLU A 744 17.35 -25.90 -13.15
C GLU A 744 17.21 -24.43 -12.71
N VAL A 745 17.84 -23.53 -13.47
CA VAL A 745 17.76 -22.09 -13.22
C VAL A 745 16.32 -21.63 -13.44
N ILE A 746 15.67 -21.16 -12.38
CA ILE A 746 14.31 -20.60 -12.45
C ILE A 746 14.36 -19.29 -13.27
N ASP A 747 13.60 -19.21 -14.37
CA ASP A 747 13.56 -18.05 -15.28
C ASP A 747 13.28 -16.72 -14.55
N LYS A 748 12.55 -16.76 -13.42
CA LYS A 748 12.29 -15.59 -12.57
C LYS A 748 13.56 -14.88 -12.12
N VAL A 749 14.68 -15.57 -11.95
CA VAL A 749 15.86 -15.04 -11.27
C VAL A 749 17.06 -14.78 -12.17
N ARG A 750 17.00 -15.06 -13.47
CA ARG A 750 18.12 -14.82 -14.42
C ARG A 750 17.67 -14.01 -15.62
N ARG A 751 17.48 -12.70 -15.41
CA ARG A 751 16.87 -11.78 -16.39
C ARG A 751 17.84 -10.84 -17.09
N LEU A 752 18.99 -10.54 -16.49
CA LEU A 752 19.97 -9.65 -17.11
C LEU A 752 20.96 -10.45 -17.96
N ARG A 753 21.14 -10.02 -19.22
CA ARG A 753 22.19 -10.56 -20.10
C ARG A 753 23.55 -10.24 -19.49
N HIS A 754 24.41 -11.23 -19.30
CA HIS A 754 25.79 -10.96 -18.88
C HIS A 754 26.49 -10.09 -19.93
N PRO A 755 27.23 -9.03 -19.55
CA PRO A 755 28.09 -8.35 -20.50
C PRO A 755 29.10 -9.37 -21.08
N PRO A 756 29.44 -9.31 -22.37
CA PRO A 756 30.50 -10.14 -22.91
C PRO A 756 31.77 -9.89 -22.11
N SER A 757 32.40 -10.97 -21.61
CA SER A 757 33.67 -10.86 -20.90
C SER A 757 34.68 -10.16 -21.81
N GLU A 758 35.18 -9.00 -21.43
CA GLU A 758 36.38 -8.45 -22.04
C GLU A 758 37.52 -9.43 -21.77
N SER A 759 37.90 -10.19 -22.80
CA SER A 759 39.13 -10.98 -22.77
C SER A 759 40.28 -10.03 -22.44
N PRO A 760 41.14 -10.33 -21.45
CA PRO A 760 42.29 -9.50 -21.17
C PRO A 760 43.15 -9.39 -22.44
N PRO A 761 43.72 -8.22 -22.74
CA PRO A 761 44.50 -8.04 -23.94
C PRO A 761 45.66 -9.04 -23.92
N ALA A 762 45.70 -9.89 -24.94
CA ALA A 762 46.81 -10.80 -25.16
C ALA A 762 48.11 -9.98 -25.17
N SER A 763 48.97 -10.21 -24.18
CA SER A 763 50.34 -9.76 -24.19
C SER A 763 50.99 -10.23 -25.49
N ARG A 764 51.26 -9.29 -26.40
CA ARG A 764 52.06 -9.56 -27.60
C ARG A 764 53.53 -9.75 -27.19
N PRO A 765 54.26 -10.63 -27.92
CA PRO A 765 55.56 -11.17 -27.52
C PRO A 765 56.68 -10.12 -27.40
#